data_AF-A0A2I4B535-F1
#
_entry.id   AF-A0A2I4B535-F1
#
_cell.length_a   1.000
_cell.length_b   1.000
_cell.length_c   1.000
_cell.angle_alpha   90.00
_cell.angle_beta   90.00
_cell.angle_gamma   90.00
#
_symmetry.space_group_name_H-M   'P 1'
#
loop_
_entity.id
_entity.type
_entity.pdbx_description
1 polymer ?
#
loop_
_entity_poly.entity_id
_entity_poly.type
_entity_poly.pdbx_seq_one_letter_code
_entity_poly.pdbx_strand_id
1 'polypeptide(L)'
;METAGRTAATPDTLDFTVENVEKALHQLYYDPNIENKNLAQKWLMQAQVSPQAWQFCWALLNPDKVPEIQYFGASALHTKISRYWSDIPTDQYESLKSQLFSQIARFSSGSKMVLTRLCVALASLALNTMPEAWPGAVAEMVRVFQEEGGGMDGRARCLALLELLTVLPEEFQTSRLPQYRKGLVRGALGQEWGSVCPLLQQLLRRTDSPGAVKARVLRCLSSWMLLDVPLCESEGLVHDCFNALPDPELFDTAVEAVVNAISQPDSQRYMNTLIKLVPQVLSLQDQLREAVQNGDMETCHGICRIAVTLGENHSRTLLEQVDHWQSFLALVNMIMFCTGIPGHYPVNETTSSLTLTFWYTLQDEIMSCESDKQAVYLQVYRPVYFQLVDVLLHKAQFPSDEEYASWSSDEKEQFRIYRVDISDTLMYVYEMLGAELLSNLYDKLGRLLTNTEQPTSWQHTEALLYGFQSISETIDVNYSDVIPGLIGLIPRININNVQLADTVMFTIGALAEWLADHPVMLSSVLPLVLQALGNSDLSVSSVSTLKKICRECKYDLPPYATNIVAVSQEVLIKQIHKTSQCMWLMQALGFLLSALPVEDILRNLHSLITPYIQQLEKLADETPNPSNKLAIIHILGLLSNLFTTLDISKQDDESADGSVLPVKTAPPPPGPNPVVVVLQQVFALIQTILSKWLNDSQVVEAVCAIFEKSVKTLLHDFAPMVSQLSEMLGQMYSTIPQASALDLTRQMVHIFASETDHFPPIKALFELVTSVTLSVFQQGPRDHPDIVDSFMQLQAQALKRKPDLFLSESLDVKAVFHCGILSLKFPEAPTVKATCLYFTELLPHCSDMPLLARVVQEDGKLLVQAVDLFLSESLDVKAVFHCGILSLKFPEAPTVKATCLYFTELLPHCSDMPLLARVVQEDGKLLVQAVLEGIGGGASRNLMDQFAEVLFSLNKHCFSLLAVWLKEVLQPPEFPSSRVTTEQKNNFSQQILRERVNKRRVKDIVKEFTLICRGLHGTEYASEY
;
A
#
# COMPACT_ATOMS: atom_id res chain seq x y z
N MET A 1 68.73 8.12 -23.08
CA MET A 1 67.89 8.18 -21.86
C MET A 1 66.47 7.95 -22.32
N GLU A 2 66.07 6.68 -22.34
CA GLU A 2 64.80 6.23 -22.88
C GLU A 2 63.65 6.53 -21.92
N THR A 3 62.67 7.23 -22.45
CA THR A 3 61.34 7.47 -21.88
C THR A 3 60.48 6.22 -22.07
N ALA A 4 60.20 5.48 -21.00
CA ALA A 4 59.18 4.43 -21.01
C ALA A 4 57.84 5.01 -20.52
N GLY A 5 56.90 5.18 -21.47
CA GLY A 5 55.52 5.56 -21.18
C GLY A 5 54.80 4.44 -20.40
N ARG A 6 54.19 4.80 -19.28
CA ARG A 6 53.14 3.99 -18.65
C ARG A 6 51.83 4.32 -19.32
N THR A 7 51.48 3.54 -20.33
CA THR A 7 50.08 3.39 -20.77
C THR A 7 49.30 2.71 -19.64
N ALA A 8 48.42 3.46 -18.98
CA ALA A 8 47.38 2.87 -18.15
C ALA A 8 46.43 2.11 -19.09
N ALA A 9 46.49 0.78 -19.06
CA ALA A 9 45.56 -0.06 -19.79
C ALA A 9 44.15 0.15 -19.22
N THR A 10 43.19 0.42 -20.09
CA THR A 10 41.76 0.45 -19.76
C THR A 10 41.31 -0.93 -19.26
N PRO A 11 40.39 -1.02 -18.28
CA PRO A 11 40.00 -2.29 -17.64
C PRO A 11 39.37 -3.34 -18.56
N ASP A 12 38.91 -2.97 -19.75
CA ASP A 12 38.15 -3.86 -20.66
C ASP A 12 39.00 -4.93 -21.38
N THR A 13 40.32 -4.98 -21.16
CA THR A 13 41.24 -5.95 -21.80
C THR A 13 42.01 -6.84 -20.81
N LEU A 14 41.68 -6.83 -19.52
CA LEU A 14 42.38 -7.63 -18.51
C LEU A 14 41.71 -8.99 -18.32
N ASP A 15 42.49 -10.06 -18.48
CA ASP A 15 42.06 -11.43 -18.17
C ASP A 15 41.67 -11.59 -16.69
N PHE A 16 40.67 -12.44 -16.42
CA PHE A 16 40.18 -12.75 -15.07
C PHE A 16 41.13 -13.72 -14.34
N THR A 17 42.31 -13.23 -13.96
CA THR A 17 43.29 -13.95 -13.13
C THR A 17 43.18 -13.56 -11.65
N VAL A 18 43.67 -14.41 -10.75
CA VAL A 18 43.71 -14.14 -9.29
C VAL A 18 44.34 -12.78 -9.00
N GLU A 19 45.48 -12.48 -9.63
CA GLU A 19 46.24 -11.24 -9.42
C GLU A 19 45.48 -9.99 -9.88
N ASN A 20 44.75 -10.08 -10.99
CA ASN A 20 43.96 -8.96 -11.51
C ASN A 20 42.71 -8.73 -10.65
N VAL A 21 42.08 -9.81 -10.18
CA VAL A 21 40.98 -9.73 -9.23
C VAL A 21 41.42 -9.09 -7.92
N GLU A 22 42.59 -9.45 -7.39
CA GLU A 22 43.15 -8.82 -6.18
C GLU A 22 43.43 -7.32 -6.38
N LYS A 23 43.99 -6.92 -7.51
CA LYS A 23 44.21 -5.51 -7.84
C LYS A 23 42.89 -4.73 -7.92
N ALA A 24 41.88 -5.30 -8.56
CA ALA A 24 40.57 -4.68 -8.67
C ALA A 24 39.87 -4.59 -7.30
N LEU A 25 39.99 -5.60 -6.44
CA LEU A 25 39.48 -5.55 -5.07
C LEU A 25 40.22 -4.50 -4.24
N HIS A 26 41.54 -4.39 -4.39
CA HIS A 26 42.32 -3.37 -3.72
C HIS A 26 41.87 -1.96 -4.15
N GLN A 27 41.62 -1.77 -5.44
CA GLN A 27 41.07 -0.53 -5.97
C GLN A 27 39.66 -0.24 -5.42
N LEU A 28 38.78 -1.23 -5.36
CA LEU A 28 37.42 -1.07 -4.84
C LEU A 28 37.41 -0.67 -3.35
N TYR A 29 38.23 -1.32 -2.53
CA TYR A 29 38.24 -1.09 -1.08
C TYR A 29 39.04 0.17 -0.69
N TYR A 30 40.22 0.39 -1.29
CA TYR A 30 41.20 1.35 -0.78
C TYR A 30 41.44 2.59 -1.67
N ASP A 31 40.97 2.62 -2.92
CA ASP A 31 41.13 3.81 -3.78
C ASP A 31 40.22 4.97 -3.30
N PRO A 32 40.73 6.17 -3.01
CA PRO A 32 39.89 7.30 -2.58
C PRO A 32 38.98 7.84 -3.70
N ASN A 33 39.26 7.53 -4.97
CA ASN A 33 38.46 8.02 -6.09
C ASN A 33 37.23 7.13 -6.36
N ILE A 34 36.04 7.72 -6.25
CA ILE A 34 34.74 7.05 -6.50
C ILE A 34 34.63 6.53 -7.94
N GLU A 35 35.16 7.24 -8.95
CA GLU A 35 35.12 6.78 -10.35
C GLU A 35 35.90 5.47 -10.53
N ASN A 36 37.08 5.39 -9.91
CA ASN A 36 37.90 4.19 -9.91
C ASN A 36 37.24 3.02 -9.18
N LYS A 37 36.56 3.29 -8.05
CA LYS A 37 35.74 2.28 -7.37
C LYS A 37 34.61 1.76 -8.24
N ASN A 38 33.91 2.65 -8.95
CA ASN A 38 32.83 2.27 -9.86
C ASN A 38 33.34 1.42 -11.04
N LEU A 39 34.50 1.76 -11.60
CA LEU A 39 35.14 0.96 -12.65
C LEU A 39 35.54 -0.43 -12.13
N ALA A 40 36.21 -0.49 -10.97
CA ALA A 40 36.60 -1.74 -10.35
C ALA A 40 35.39 -2.62 -10.01
N GLN A 41 34.30 -2.04 -9.49
CA GLN A 41 33.07 -2.76 -9.19
C GLN A 41 32.43 -3.34 -10.45
N LYS A 42 32.33 -2.55 -11.54
CA LYS A 42 31.81 -3.05 -12.83
C LYS A 42 32.62 -4.22 -13.36
N TRP A 43 33.94 -4.11 -13.32
CA TRP A 43 34.84 -5.17 -13.76
C TRP A 43 34.75 -6.42 -12.87
N LEU A 44 34.70 -6.26 -11.55
CA LEU A 44 34.55 -7.38 -10.60
C LEU A 44 33.20 -8.10 -10.76
N MET A 45 32.12 -7.36 -11.08
CA MET A 45 30.82 -7.98 -11.40
C MET A 45 30.90 -8.87 -12.64
N GLN A 46 31.65 -8.45 -13.67
CA GLN A 46 31.92 -9.28 -14.84
C GLN A 46 32.79 -10.50 -14.49
N ALA A 47 33.85 -10.30 -13.70
CA ALA A 47 34.73 -11.38 -13.25
C ALA A 47 33.97 -12.44 -12.43
N GLN A 48 33.03 -12.04 -11.57
CA GLN A 48 32.24 -12.94 -10.72
C GLN A 48 31.32 -13.87 -11.53
N VAL A 49 30.83 -13.42 -12.68
CA VAL A 49 29.95 -14.19 -13.58
C VAL A 49 30.75 -15.10 -14.52
N SER A 50 32.02 -14.75 -14.78
CA SER A 50 32.88 -15.46 -15.72
C SER A 50 33.10 -16.95 -15.38
N PRO A 51 33.44 -17.81 -16.37
CA PRO A 51 33.83 -19.20 -16.11
C PRO A 51 35.08 -19.32 -15.22
N GLN A 52 36.02 -18.37 -15.31
CA GLN A 52 37.25 -18.32 -14.53
C GLN A 52 36.98 -18.20 -13.02
N ALA A 53 35.80 -17.70 -12.63
CA ALA A 53 35.36 -17.61 -11.24
C ALA A 53 35.42 -18.96 -10.53
N TRP A 54 35.14 -20.08 -11.21
CA TRP A 54 35.25 -21.42 -10.62
C TRP A 54 36.65 -21.80 -10.16
N GLN A 55 37.69 -21.14 -10.69
CA GLN A 55 39.08 -21.41 -10.36
C GLN A 55 39.64 -20.37 -9.39
N PHE A 56 39.51 -19.08 -9.70
CA PHE A 56 40.13 -18.04 -8.87
C PHE A 56 39.48 -17.95 -7.48
N CYS A 57 38.19 -18.26 -7.33
CA CYS A 57 37.49 -18.14 -6.05
C CYS A 57 38.13 -18.97 -4.93
N TRP A 58 38.61 -20.18 -5.22
CA TRP A 58 39.30 -21.03 -4.25
C TRP A 58 40.69 -20.50 -3.90
N ALA A 59 41.41 -19.94 -4.88
CA ALA A 59 42.71 -19.33 -4.64
C ALA A 59 42.62 -18.09 -3.76
N LEU A 60 41.54 -17.30 -3.90
CA LEU A 60 41.28 -16.14 -3.05
C LEU A 60 40.95 -16.50 -1.60
N LEU A 61 40.51 -17.73 -1.34
CA LEU A 61 40.25 -18.23 0.02
C LEU A 61 41.53 -18.63 0.76
N ASN A 62 42.72 -18.56 0.15
CA ASN A 62 43.96 -18.96 0.81
C ASN A 62 44.28 -18.09 2.05
N PRO A 63 44.96 -18.66 3.06
CA PRO A 63 45.18 -17.98 4.35
C PRO A 63 46.19 -16.81 4.25
N ASP A 64 46.92 -16.71 3.15
CA ASP A 64 47.82 -15.58 2.84
C ASP A 64 47.05 -14.31 2.40
N LYS A 65 45.74 -14.43 2.14
CA LYS A 65 44.89 -13.32 1.70
C LYS A 65 44.17 -12.65 2.87
N VAL A 66 43.89 -11.36 2.74
CA VAL A 66 43.12 -10.61 3.73
C VAL A 66 41.62 -10.99 3.69
N PRO A 67 40.87 -10.85 4.79
CA PRO A 67 39.48 -11.30 4.88
C PRO A 67 38.56 -10.75 3.79
N GLU A 68 38.73 -9.50 3.36
CA GLU A 68 37.91 -8.85 2.34
C GLU A 68 38.07 -9.51 0.96
N ILE A 69 39.30 -9.95 0.64
CA ILE A 69 39.61 -10.70 -0.57
C ILE A 69 39.04 -12.12 -0.49
N GLN A 70 39.21 -12.77 0.66
CA GLN A 70 38.62 -14.10 0.93
C GLN A 70 37.10 -14.07 0.81
N TYR A 71 36.46 -12.99 1.29
CA TYR A 71 35.02 -12.80 1.18
C TYR A 71 34.55 -12.70 -0.27
N PHE A 72 35.30 -12.01 -1.14
CA PHE A 72 34.99 -12.01 -2.57
C PHE A 72 35.07 -13.42 -3.18
N GLY A 73 36.07 -14.21 -2.79
CA GLY A 73 36.16 -15.62 -3.18
C GLY A 73 34.93 -16.45 -2.77
N ALA A 74 34.53 -16.35 -1.50
CA ALA A 74 33.31 -17.03 -1.00
C ALA A 74 32.03 -16.52 -1.69
N SER A 75 31.95 -15.21 -1.96
CA SER A 75 30.81 -14.58 -2.63
C SER A 75 30.71 -14.98 -4.10
N ALA A 76 31.84 -15.12 -4.80
CA ALA A 76 31.88 -15.65 -6.15
C ALA A 76 31.38 -17.11 -6.19
N LEU A 77 31.82 -17.95 -5.25
CA LEU A 77 31.32 -19.32 -5.13
C LEU A 77 29.80 -19.38 -4.93
N HIS A 78 29.27 -18.61 -3.99
CA HIS A 78 27.83 -18.52 -3.76
C HIS A 78 27.06 -18.07 -5.00
N THR A 79 27.50 -17.00 -5.69
CA THR A 79 26.86 -16.52 -6.92
C THR A 79 26.89 -17.57 -8.03
N LYS A 80 28.01 -18.27 -8.20
CA LYS A 80 28.14 -19.33 -9.21
C LYS A 80 27.22 -20.51 -8.90
N ILE A 81 27.14 -20.96 -7.65
CA ILE A 81 26.25 -22.06 -7.23
C ILE A 81 24.77 -21.66 -7.33
N SER A 82 24.41 -20.46 -6.88
CA SER A 82 23.01 -20.01 -6.82
C SER A 82 22.42 -19.58 -8.17
N ARG A 83 23.22 -18.96 -9.05
CA ARG A 83 22.74 -18.41 -10.34
C ARG A 83 23.16 -19.22 -11.57
N TYR A 84 24.29 -19.92 -11.50
CA TYR A 84 24.89 -20.64 -12.63
C TYR A 84 25.00 -22.13 -12.34
N TRP A 85 24.00 -22.70 -11.66
CA TRP A 85 23.95 -24.13 -11.31
C TRP A 85 24.07 -25.06 -12.52
N SER A 86 23.55 -24.63 -13.68
CA SER A 86 23.65 -25.36 -14.96
C SER A 86 25.09 -25.54 -15.47
N ASP A 87 26.04 -24.74 -15.00
CA ASP A 87 27.45 -24.85 -15.40
C ASP A 87 28.15 -26.05 -14.75
N ILE A 88 27.57 -26.64 -13.70
CA ILE A 88 28.21 -27.67 -12.88
C ILE A 88 27.78 -29.07 -13.35
N PRO A 89 28.70 -29.90 -13.86
CA PRO A 89 28.42 -31.29 -14.18
C PRO A 89 28.03 -32.11 -12.95
N THR A 90 27.08 -33.05 -13.10
CA THR A 90 26.54 -33.85 -12.00
C THR A 90 27.59 -34.72 -11.28
N ASP A 91 28.66 -35.13 -11.97
CA ASP A 91 29.78 -35.88 -11.42
C ASP A 91 30.65 -35.04 -10.46
N GLN A 92 30.57 -33.70 -10.53
CA GLN A 92 31.36 -32.79 -9.70
C GLN A 92 30.66 -32.40 -8.40
N TYR A 93 29.39 -32.77 -8.20
CA TYR A 93 28.61 -32.37 -7.02
C TYR A 93 29.27 -32.83 -5.71
N GLU A 94 29.72 -34.08 -5.63
CA GLU A 94 30.37 -34.64 -4.45
C GLU A 94 31.74 -33.99 -4.16
N SER A 95 32.51 -33.69 -5.21
CA SER A 95 33.78 -32.98 -5.07
C SER A 95 33.57 -31.56 -4.55
N LEU A 96 32.62 -30.82 -5.13
CA LEU A 96 32.29 -29.46 -4.73
C LEU A 96 31.77 -29.41 -3.28
N LYS A 97 30.89 -30.35 -2.91
CA LYS A 97 30.38 -30.54 -1.55
C LYS A 97 31.54 -30.77 -0.56
N SER A 98 32.44 -31.71 -0.86
CA SER A 98 33.59 -32.03 -0.01
C SER A 98 34.54 -30.84 0.17
N GLN A 99 34.78 -30.07 -0.90
CA GLN A 99 35.60 -28.87 -0.85
C GLN A 99 34.97 -27.79 0.04
N LEU A 100 33.66 -27.54 -0.10
CA LEU A 100 32.95 -26.57 0.75
C LEU A 100 32.99 -26.98 2.23
N PHE A 101 32.77 -28.25 2.57
CA PHE A 101 32.90 -28.73 3.94
C PHE A 101 34.31 -28.48 4.51
N SER A 102 35.35 -28.81 3.73
CA SER A 102 36.74 -28.57 4.13
C SER A 102 37.02 -27.08 4.36
N GLN A 103 36.50 -26.20 3.50
CA GLN A 103 36.65 -24.76 3.65
C GLN A 103 35.90 -24.23 4.88
N ILE A 104 34.66 -24.64 5.12
CA ILE A 104 33.88 -24.23 6.30
C ILE A 104 34.59 -24.68 7.58
N ALA A 105 35.10 -25.92 7.62
CA ALA A 105 35.90 -26.40 8.75
C ALA A 105 37.15 -25.54 8.96
N ARG A 106 37.88 -25.18 7.89
CA ARG A 106 39.06 -24.31 7.98
C ARG A 106 38.72 -22.91 8.50
N PHE A 107 37.60 -22.33 8.05
CA PHE A 107 37.14 -21.00 8.43
C PHE A 107 36.35 -20.96 9.74
N SER A 108 36.13 -22.10 10.42
CA SER A 108 35.46 -22.14 11.74
C SER A 108 36.21 -21.31 12.79
N SER A 109 37.53 -21.21 12.65
CA SER A 109 38.41 -20.40 13.51
C SER A 109 38.91 -19.13 12.81
N GLY A 110 38.38 -18.83 11.61
CA GLY A 110 38.80 -17.70 10.77
C GLY A 110 37.82 -16.52 10.82
N SER A 111 37.75 -15.76 9.72
CA SER A 111 36.83 -14.62 9.61
C SER A 111 35.36 -15.07 9.52
N LYS A 112 34.52 -14.57 10.44
CA LYS A 112 33.09 -14.90 10.51
C LYS A 112 32.34 -14.56 9.22
N MET A 113 32.66 -13.43 8.56
CA MET A 113 31.97 -13.02 7.33
C MET A 113 32.23 -13.99 6.16
N VAL A 114 33.44 -14.58 6.12
CA VAL A 114 33.80 -15.59 5.11
C VAL A 114 33.13 -16.92 5.45
N LEU A 115 33.12 -17.31 6.72
CA LEU A 115 32.42 -18.50 7.21
C LEU A 115 30.93 -18.46 6.84
N THR A 116 30.21 -17.39 7.19
CA THR A 116 28.78 -17.23 6.86
C THR A 116 28.57 -17.34 5.35
N ARG A 117 29.40 -16.68 4.53
CA ARG A 117 29.25 -16.73 3.07
C ARG A 117 29.49 -18.14 2.49
N LEU A 118 30.45 -18.89 3.04
CA LEU A 118 30.68 -20.29 2.67
C LEU A 118 29.53 -21.19 3.12
N CYS A 119 28.95 -20.95 4.29
CA CYS A 119 27.74 -21.64 4.75
C CYS A 119 26.56 -21.39 3.79
N VAL A 120 26.36 -20.15 3.33
CA VAL A 120 25.31 -19.80 2.34
C VAL A 120 25.59 -20.49 1.00
N ALA A 121 26.85 -20.59 0.58
CA ALA A 121 27.23 -21.32 -0.64
C ALA A 121 26.90 -22.82 -0.54
N LEU A 122 27.22 -23.46 0.60
CA LEU A 122 26.88 -24.86 0.84
C LEU A 122 25.37 -25.08 0.99
N ALA A 123 24.65 -24.16 1.63
CA ALA A 123 23.19 -24.17 1.68
C ALA A 123 22.59 -24.11 0.27
N SER A 124 23.06 -23.21 -0.59
CA SER A 124 22.62 -23.15 -1.99
C SER A 124 22.88 -24.45 -2.75
N LEU A 125 24.01 -25.12 -2.50
CA LEU A 125 24.31 -26.44 -3.09
C LEU A 125 23.32 -27.50 -2.58
N ALA A 126 23.05 -27.53 -1.27
CA ALA A 126 22.08 -28.44 -0.68
C ALA A 126 20.67 -28.24 -1.26
N LEU A 127 20.19 -27.00 -1.35
CA LEU A 127 18.86 -26.68 -1.89
C LEU A 127 18.72 -27.07 -3.37
N ASN A 128 19.77 -26.95 -4.17
CA ASN A 128 19.75 -27.38 -5.57
C ASN A 128 19.79 -28.90 -5.75
N THR A 129 20.34 -29.64 -4.79
CA THR A 129 20.54 -31.10 -4.86
C THR A 129 19.47 -31.90 -4.13
N MET A 130 18.80 -31.33 -3.12
CA MET A 130 17.65 -31.92 -2.43
C MET A 130 16.40 -31.97 -3.33
N PRO A 131 15.49 -32.94 -3.15
CA PRO A 131 15.64 -34.18 -2.37
C PRO A 131 16.36 -35.31 -3.12
N GLU A 132 16.63 -35.17 -4.42
CA GLU A 132 17.00 -36.28 -5.31
C GLU A 132 18.45 -36.74 -5.13
N ALA A 133 19.41 -35.82 -5.26
CA ALA A 133 20.84 -36.12 -5.22
C ALA A 133 21.40 -36.11 -3.79
N TRP A 134 20.78 -35.35 -2.89
CA TRP A 134 21.21 -35.26 -1.49
C TRP A 134 20.04 -35.32 -0.49
N PRO A 135 19.36 -36.47 -0.34
CA PRO A 135 18.14 -36.60 0.47
C PRO A 135 18.34 -36.39 1.98
N GLY A 136 19.55 -36.62 2.50
CA GLY A 136 19.90 -36.55 3.93
C GLY A 136 20.87 -35.43 4.29
N ALA A 137 20.73 -34.25 3.65
CA ALA A 137 21.74 -33.21 3.70
C ALA A 137 22.04 -32.71 5.11
N VAL A 138 21.00 -32.46 5.89
CA VAL A 138 21.13 -31.92 7.25
C VAL A 138 21.69 -32.98 8.20
N ALA A 139 21.22 -34.23 8.14
CA ALA A 139 21.78 -35.33 8.90
C ALA A 139 23.29 -35.54 8.61
N GLU A 140 23.72 -35.42 7.35
CA GLU A 140 25.14 -35.51 6.97
C GLU A 140 25.94 -34.32 7.51
N MET A 141 25.42 -33.08 7.40
CA MET A 141 26.06 -31.89 7.97
C MET A 141 26.30 -32.05 9.47
N VAL A 142 25.29 -32.49 10.21
CA VAL A 142 25.39 -32.73 11.66
C VAL A 142 26.48 -33.77 11.96
N ARG A 143 26.49 -34.90 11.24
CA ARG A 143 27.49 -35.96 11.42
C ARG A 143 28.92 -35.45 11.17
N VAL A 144 29.15 -34.78 10.03
CA VAL A 144 30.48 -34.31 9.62
C VAL A 144 31.09 -33.34 10.63
N PHE A 145 30.28 -32.44 11.20
CA PHE A 145 30.77 -31.47 12.19
C PHE A 145 30.85 -32.03 13.62
N GLN A 146 30.23 -33.18 13.91
CA GLN A 146 30.29 -33.87 15.20
C GLN A 146 31.46 -34.87 15.32
N GLU A 147 31.91 -35.50 14.23
CA GLU A 147 33.01 -36.48 14.26
C GLU A 147 34.31 -35.86 14.81
N GLU A 148 34.90 -36.44 15.86
CA GLU A 148 36.10 -35.94 16.58
C GLU A 148 37.43 -36.06 15.78
N GLY A 149 37.35 -36.18 14.46
CA GLY A 149 38.49 -36.43 13.57
C GLY A 149 39.21 -35.17 13.12
N GLY A 150 39.95 -34.50 14.02
CA GLY A 150 41.07 -33.65 13.62
C GLY A 150 41.20 -32.32 14.35
N GLY A 151 42.02 -32.29 15.41
CA GLY A 151 42.79 -31.13 15.91
C GLY A 151 42.10 -29.77 16.18
N MET A 152 40.81 -29.61 15.89
CA MET A 152 40.04 -28.37 15.94
C MET A 152 39.27 -28.26 17.25
N ASP A 153 39.15 -27.04 17.76
CA ASP A 153 38.32 -26.73 18.91
C ASP A 153 36.86 -27.18 18.66
N GLY A 154 36.35 -28.04 19.54
CA GLY A 154 34.97 -28.54 19.47
C GLY A 154 33.93 -27.42 19.48
N ARG A 155 34.25 -26.27 20.11
CA ARG A 155 33.39 -25.09 20.12
C ARG A 155 33.27 -24.43 18.74
N ALA A 156 34.39 -24.26 18.04
CA ALA A 156 34.41 -23.63 16.72
C ALA A 156 33.60 -24.45 15.70
N ARG A 157 33.71 -25.78 15.76
CA ARG A 157 32.93 -26.70 14.92
C ARG A 157 31.43 -26.61 15.21
N CYS A 158 31.05 -26.57 16.49
CA CYS A 158 29.64 -26.40 16.88
C CYS A 158 29.05 -25.09 16.37
N LEU A 159 29.79 -23.97 16.46
CA LEU A 159 29.33 -22.68 15.97
C LEU A 159 29.22 -22.64 14.44
N ALA A 160 30.16 -23.27 13.72
CA ALA A 160 30.09 -23.38 12.27
C ALA A 160 28.90 -24.23 11.80
N LEU A 161 28.61 -25.33 12.50
CA LEU A 161 27.43 -26.15 12.23
C LEU A 161 26.14 -25.35 12.44
N LEU A 162 26.01 -24.66 13.58
CA LEU A 162 24.83 -23.84 13.86
C LEU A 162 24.67 -22.71 12.83
N GLU A 163 25.77 -22.12 12.36
CA GLU A 163 25.73 -21.14 11.26
C GLU A 163 25.15 -21.74 9.99
N LEU A 164 25.66 -22.91 9.58
CA LEU A 164 25.19 -23.62 8.39
C LEU A 164 23.71 -23.98 8.49
N LEU A 165 23.27 -24.47 9.64
CA LEU A 165 21.87 -24.80 9.89
C LEU A 165 20.99 -23.54 9.95
N THR A 166 21.51 -22.39 10.35
CA THR A 166 20.75 -21.13 10.40
C THR A 166 20.56 -20.53 9.01
N VAL A 167 21.61 -20.52 8.17
CA VAL A 167 21.51 -19.90 6.83
C VAL A 167 20.78 -20.78 5.80
N LEU A 168 20.60 -22.07 6.07
CA LEU A 168 19.95 -23.00 5.15
C LEU A 168 18.46 -22.65 4.92
N PRO A 169 17.62 -22.47 5.97
CA PRO A 169 16.27 -21.94 5.80
C PRO A 169 16.23 -20.53 5.19
N GLU A 170 17.13 -19.63 5.60
CA GLU A 170 17.20 -18.25 5.09
C GLU A 170 17.41 -18.24 3.57
N GLU A 171 18.35 -19.05 3.08
CA GLU A 171 18.63 -19.14 1.65
C GLU A 171 17.52 -19.88 0.87
N PHE A 172 16.75 -20.77 1.52
CA PHE A 172 15.55 -21.33 0.90
C PHE A 172 14.52 -20.24 0.57
N GLN A 173 14.31 -19.27 1.48
CA GLN A 173 13.37 -18.18 1.28
C GLN A 173 13.76 -17.28 0.11
N THR A 174 15.05 -16.95 -0.03
CA THR A 174 15.57 -16.11 -1.11
C THR A 174 15.87 -16.85 -2.41
N SER A 175 15.79 -18.18 -2.42
CA SER A 175 16.09 -19.01 -3.58
C SER A 175 15.19 -18.68 -4.79
N ARG A 176 15.78 -18.72 -5.99
CA ARG A 176 15.07 -18.54 -7.27
C ARG A 176 14.57 -19.86 -7.86
N LEU A 177 14.34 -20.87 -7.01
CA LEU A 177 13.84 -22.17 -7.45
C LEU A 177 12.39 -22.05 -7.98
N PRO A 178 12.01 -22.81 -9.02
CA PRO A 178 10.61 -22.90 -9.45
C PRO A 178 9.69 -23.38 -8.32
N GLN A 179 8.44 -22.91 -8.26
CA GLN A 179 7.52 -23.18 -7.14
C GLN A 179 7.31 -24.67 -6.85
N TYR A 180 7.22 -25.51 -7.90
CA TYR A 180 7.16 -26.97 -7.75
C TYR A 180 8.38 -27.53 -7.00
N ARG A 181 9.59 -27.09 -7.38
CA ARG A 181 10.84 -27.49 -6.69
C ARG A 181 10.89 -26.93 -5.27
N LYS A 182 10.42 -25.69 -5.04
CA LYS A 182 10.31 -25.13 -3.67
C LYS A 182 9.43 -26.00 -2.77
N GLY A 183 8.30 -26.50 -3.27
CA GLY A 183 7.43 -27.43 -2.53
C GLY A 183 8.14 -28.72 -2.13
N LEU A 184 8.86 -29.36 -3.06
CA LEU A 184 9.63 -30.58 -2.79
C LEU A 184 10.75 -30.35 -1.77
N VAL A 185 11.54 -29.29 -1.95
CA VAL A 185 12.64 -28.94 -1.04
C VAL A 185 12.12 -28.57 0.34
N ARG A 186 11.00 -27.83 0.44
CA ARG A 186 10.34 -27.55 1.72
C ARG A 186 9.92 -28.82 2.44
N GLY A 187 9.31 -29.77 1.73
CA GLY A 187 8.92 -31.06 2.31
C GLY A 187 10.12 -31.84 2.84
N ALA A 188 11.24 -31.85 2.11
CA ALA A 188 12.48 -32.49 2.55
C ALA A 188 13.11 -31.79 3.76
N LEU A 189 13.17 -30.45 3.77
CA LEU A 189 13.64 -29.69 4.94
C LEU A 189 12.75 -29.92 6.17
N GLY A 190 11.43 -30.00 5.99
CA GLY A 190 10.50 -30.31 7.07
C GLY A 190 10.77 -31.68 7.71
N GLN A 191 11.14 -32.70 6.92
CA GLN A 191 11.53 -34.01 7.44
C GLN A 191 12.84 -33.95 8.24
N GLU A 192 13.79 -33.11 7.81
CA GLU A 192 15.07 -32.91 8.50
C GLU A 192 14.93 -32.17 9.84
N TRP A 193 13.79 -31.51 10.11
CA TRP A 193 13.51 -30.89 11.41
C TRP A 193 13.61 -31.89 12.56
N GLY A 194 13.21 -33.14 12.33
CA GLY A 194 13.34 -34.23 13.31
C GLY A 194 14.78 -34.51 13.75
N SER A 195 15.78 -34.15 12.92
CA SER A 195 17.21 -34.25 13.26
C SER A 195 17.73 -32.98 13.95
N VAL A 196 17.22 -31.81 13.57
CA VAL A 196 17.68 -30.50 14.06
C VAL A 196 17.12 -30.19 15.45
N CYS A 197 15.82 -30.40 15.67
CA CYS A 197 15.16 -30.06 16.91
C CYS A 197 15.82 -30.71 18.15
N PRO A 198 16.13 -32.03 18.15
CA PRO A 198 16.80 -32.67 19.30
C PRO A 198 18.21 -32.12 19.55
N LEU A 199 18.96 -31.80 18.50
CA LEU A 199 20.29 -31.20 18.62
C LEU A 199 20.22 -29.83 19.31
N LEU A 200 19.28 -28.98 18.88
CA LEU A 200 19.09 -27.64 19.46
C LEU A 200 18.67 -27.75 20.94
N GLN A 201 17.73 -28.64 21.26
CA GLN A 201 17.31 -28.90 22.65
C GLN A 201 18.47 -29.37 23.53
N GLN A 202 19.29 -30.31 23.03
CA GLN A 202 20.45 -30.80 23.77
C GLN A 202 21.46 -29.68 24.05
N LEU A 203 21.76 -28.84 23.06
CA LEU A 203 22.73 -27.75 23.20
C LEU A 203 22.22 -26.64 24.14
N LEU A 204 20.93 -26.35 24.14
CA LEU A 204 20.34 -25.31 24.99
C LEU A 204 20.25 -25.73 26.46
N ARG A 205 19.87 -27.00 26.73
CA ARG A 205 19.72 -27.55 28.09
C ARG A 205 21.04 -27.87 28.78
N ARG A 206 22.12 -28.05 28.03
CA ARG A 206 23.43 -28.38 28.58
C ARG A 206 24.01 -27.19 29.36
N THR A 207 24.30 -27.41 30.64
CA THR A 207 24.76 -26.36 31.58
C THR A 207 26.13 -25.78 31.22
N ASP A 208 26.97 -26.59 30.60
CA ASP A 208 28.34 -26.31 30.18
C ASP A 208 28.42 -25.67 28.77
N SER A 209 27.27 -25.45 28.10
CA SER A 209 27.21 -24.72 26.84
C SER A 209 27.47 -23.21 27.05
N PRO A 210 28.45 -22.61 26.36
CA PRO A 210 28.69 -21.16 26.42
C PRO A 210 27.49 -20.33 25.94
N GLY A 211 27.30 -19.12 26.47
CA GLY A 211 26.23 -18.19 26.05
C GLY A 211 26.20 -17.96 24.54
N ALA A 212 27.36 -17.79 23.89
CA ALA A 212 27.46 -17.65 22.44
C ALA A 212 26.91 -18.85 21.63
N VAL A 213 27.00 -20.07 22.18
CA VAL A 213 26.41 -21.27 21.56
C VAL A 213 24.91 -21.26 21.73
N LYS A 214 24.41 -20.97 22.95
CA LYS A 214 22.97 -20.84 23.22
C LYS A 214 22.32 -19.76 22.34
N ALA A 215 22.96 -18.60 22.18
CA ALA A 215 22.49 -17.57 21.26
C ALA A 215 22.45 -18.03 19.80
N ARG A 216 23.40 -18.86 19.34
CA ARG A 216 23.35 -19.41 17.96
C ARG A 216 22.27 -20.50 17.82
N VAL A 217 21.99 -21.25 18.88
CA VAL A 217 20.86 -22.20 18.93
C VAL A 217 19.53 -21.47 18.78
N LEU A 218 19.33 -20.37 19.52
CA LEU A 218 18.10 -19.57 19.44
C LEU A 218 17.92 -18.93 18.05
N ARG A 219 18.98 -18.38 17.44
CA ARG A 219 18.92 -17.87 16.04
C ARG A 219 18.59 -18.97 15.03
N CYS A 220 19.18 -20.15 15.20
CA CYS A 220 18.89 -21.31 14.37
C CYS A 220 17.40 -21.66 14.48
N LEU A 221 16.86 -21.74 15.70
CA LEU A 221 15.43 -21.97 15.91
C LEU A 221 14.56 -20.95 15.15
N SER A 222 14.81 -19.65 15.32
CA SER A 222 14.07 -18.59 14.63
C SER A 222 14.05 -18.77 13.12
N SER A 223 15.20 -19.10 12.52
CA SER A 223 15.32 -19.34 11.08
C SER A 223 14.51 -20.55 10.61
N TRP A 224 14.52 -21.64 11.37
CA TRP A 224 13.74 -22.85 11.06
C TRP A 224 12.24 -22.65 11.24
N MET A 225 11.81 -21.79 12.18
CA MET A 225 10.39 -21.45 12.34
C MET A 225 9.79 -20.83 11.07
N LEU A 226 10.59 -20.15 10.23
CA LEU A 226 10.16 -19.60 8.93
C LEU A 226 9.83 -20.66 7.86
N LEU A 227 10.16 -21.94 8.10
CA LEU A 227 9.83 -23.05 7.19
C LEU A 227 8.47 -23.71 7.50
N ASP A 228 7.69 -23.11 8.40
CA ASP A 228 6.39 -23.63 8.86
C ASP A 228 6.50 -25.03 9.50
N VAL A 229 7.59 -25.28 10.23
CA VAL A 229 7.75 -26.53 11.01
C VAL A 229 6.64 -26.63 12.07
N PRO A 230 6.06 -27.83 12.30
CA PRO A 230 4.95 -27.99 13.24
C PRO A 230 5.26 -27.45 14.65
N LEU A 231 4.39 -26.57 15.16
CA LEU A 231 4.56 -25.98 16.49
C LEU A 231 4.51 -27.04 17.60
N CYS A 232 3.69 -28.08 17.43
CA CYS A 232 3.59 -29.19 18.38
C CYS A 232 4.90 -29.99 18.53
N GLU A 233 5.68 -30.14 17.46
CA GLU A 233 6.99 -30.81 17.50
C GLU A 233 8.06 -29.93 18.16
N SER A 234 7.84 -28.62 18.17
CA SER A 234 8.76 -27.62 18.68
C SER A 234 8.46 -27.20 20.13
N GLU A 235 7.36 -27.69 20.73
CA GLU A 235 6.85 -27.31 22.05
C GLU A 235 7.93 -27.32 23.14
N GLY A 236 8.72 -28.40 23.21
CA GLY A 236 9.78 -28.54 24.22
C GLY A 236 10.92 -27.53 24.08
N LEU A 237 11.24 -27.13 22.85
CA LEU A 237 12.31 -26.17 22.58
C LEU A 237 11.84 -24.73 22.80
N VAL A 238 10.59 -24.43 22.43
CA VAL A 238 9.94 -23.14 22.74
C VAL A 238 9.88 -22.93 24.25
N HIS A 239 9.54 -23.96 25.03
CA HIS A 239 9.59 -23.90 26.48
C HIS A 239 11.01 -23.62 27.02
N ASP A 240 12.04 -24.23 26.42
CA ASP A 240 13.43 -23.94 26.78
C ASP A 240 13.84 -22.49 26.46
N CYS A 241 13.24 -21.86 25.44
CA CYS A 241 13.43 -20.43 25.15
C CYS A 241 12.88 -19.54 26.26
N PHE A 242 11.72 -19.85 26.84
CA PHE A 242 11.19 -19.10 27.99
C PHE A 242 12.14 -19.16 29.19
N ASN A 243 12.80 -20.30 29.41
CA ASN A 243 13.81 -20.45 30.47
C ASN A 243 15.11 -19.65 30.20
N ALA A 244 15.33 -19.19 28.97
CA ALA A 244 16.48 -18.37 28.59
C ALA A 244 16.20 -16.85 28.69
N LEU A 245 14.93 -16.41 28.79
CA LEU A 245 14.56 -15.00 28.91
C LEU A 245 15.10 -14.29 30.16
N PRO A 246 15.34 -14.95 31.31
CA PRO A 246 15.98 -14.28 32.44
C PRO A 246 17.46 -13.93 32.23
N ASP A 247 18.12 -14.48 31.19
CA ASP A 247 19.54 -14.23 30.89
C ASP A 247 19.68 -13.01 29.95
N PRO A 248 20.28 -11.88 30.40
CA PRO A 248 20.43 -10.68 29.58
C PRO A 248 21.23 -10.89 28.29
N GLU A 249 22.19 -11.84 28.26
CA GLU A 249 22.96 -12.10 27.04
C GLU A 249 22.14 -12.84 25.96
N LEU A 250 21.06 -13.51 26.38
CA LEU A 250 20.22 -14.34 25.51
C LEU A 250 18.85 -13.72 25.22
N PHE A 251 18.44 -12.72 26.00
CA PHE A 251 17.10 -12.13 25.99
C PHE A 251 16.59 -11.82 24.58
N ASP A 252 17.26 -10.96 23.81
CA ASP A 252 16.80 -10.56 22.48
C ASP A 252 16.62 -11.75 21.55
N THR A 253 17.56 -12.69 21.60
CA THR A 253 17.52 -13.85 20.70
C THR A 253 16.43 -14.83 21.11
N ALA A 254 16.15 -14.94 22.42
CA ALA A 254 15.06 -15.75 22.94
C ALA A 254 13.69 -15.12 22.61
N VAL A 255 13.55 -13.80 22.73
CA VAL A 255 12.35 -13.05 22.32
C VAL A 255 12.06 -13.30 20.84
N GLU A 256 13.05 -13.11 19.96
CA GLU A 256 12.90 -13.36 18.52
C GLU A 256 12.48 -14.82 18.24
N ALA A 257 13.07 -15.78 18.94
CA ALA A 257 12.74 -17.18 18.73
C ALA A 257 11.30 -17.52 19.15
N VAL A 258 10.84 -16.99 20.30
CA VAL A 258 9.47 -17.17 20.78
C VAL A 258 8.47 -16.47 19.86
N VAL A 259 8.72 -15.22 19.48
CA VAL A 259 7.86 -14.45 18.57
C VAL A 259 7.73 -15.16 17.23
N ASN A 260 8.84 -15.59 16.61
CA ASN A 260 8.79 -16.31 15.32
C ASN A 260 8.05 -17.66 15.42
N ALA A 261 8.14 -18.36 16.54
CA ALA A 261 7.40 -19.60 16.76
C ALA A 261 5.88 -19.37 16.86
N ILE A 262 5.46 -18.28 17.53
CA ILE A 262 4.04 -17.95 17.70
C ILE A 262 3.45 -17.31 16.43
N SER A 263 4.25 -16.60 15.65
CA SER A 263 3.83 -15.90 14.41
C SER A 263 3.75 -16.79 13.17
N GLN A 264 3.98 -18.09 13.27
CA GLN A 264 3.89 -18.98 12.10
C GLN A 264 2.47 -18.96 11.51
N PRO A 265 2.28 -18.87 10.18
CA PRO A 265 0.97 -18.88 9.55
C PRO A 265 0.09 -20.09 9.92
N ASP A 266 0.69 -21.27 10.09
CA ASP A 266 -0.03 -22.52 10.41
C ASP A 266 -0.16 -22.78 11.93
N SER A 267 0.33 -21.89 12.79
CA SER A 267 0.33 -22.09 14.26
C SER A 267 -1.08 -22.22 14.85
N GLN A 268 -2.08 -21.55 14.26
CA GLN A 268 -3.50 -21.63 14.65
C GLN A 268 -4.03 -23.07 14.63
N ARG A 269 -3.44 -23.98 13.82
CA ARG A 269 -3.83 -25.40 13.78
C ARG A 269 -3.44 -26.17 15.03
N TYR A 270 -2.46 -25.68 15.79
CA TYR A 270 -1.91 -26.33 16.98
C TYR A 270 -2.44 -25.71 18.27
N MET A 271 -3.76 -25.55 18.35
CA MET A 271 -4.47 -24.91 19.45
C MET A 271 -4.07 -25.39 20.85
N ASN A 272 -3.90 -26.71 21.04
CA ASN A 272 -3.47 -27.26 22.33
C ASN A 272 -2.11 -26.73 22.79
N THR A 273 -1.18 -26.49 21.86
CA THR A 273 0.13 -25.93 22.17
C THR A 273 0.00 -24.44 22.49
N LEU A 274 -0.83 -23.69 21.76
CA LEU A 274 -1.11 -22.27 22.05
C LEU A 274 -1.67 -22.08 23.47
N ILE A 275 -2.63 -22.92 23.89
CA ILE A 275 -3.19 -22.88 25.26
C ILE A 275 -2.10 -23.09 26.32
N LYS A 276 -1.14 -24.00 26.07
CA LYS A 276 -0.01 -24.25 26.99
C LYS A 276 1.01 -23.10 27.03
N LEU A 277 1.08 -22.28 25.97
CA LEU A 277 1.97 -21.12 25.93
C LEU A 277 1.42 -19.96 26.76
N VAL A 278 0.09 -19.83 26.92
CA VAL A 278 -0.50 -18.73 27.72
C VAL A 278 0.07 -18.67 29.14
N PRO A 279 0.10 -19.75 29.95
CA PRO A 279 0.74 -19.72 31.27
C PRO A 279 2.23 -19.38 31.25
N GLN A 280 2.96 -19.76 30.19
CA GLN A 280 4.39 -19.44 30.05
C GLN A 280 4.59 -17.94 29.86
N VAL A 281 3.78 -17.30 29.01
CA VAL A 281 3.79 -15.85 28.83
C VAL A 281 3.41 -15.14 30.12
N LEU A 282 2.36 -15.60 30.80
CA LEU A 282 1.92 -15.01 32.08
C LEU A 282 2.98 -15.11 33.18
N SER A 283 3.86 -16.12 33.14
CA SER A 283 4.96 -16.24 34.10
C SER A 283 6.00 -15.12 34.00
N LEU A 284 6.04 -14.38 32.88
CA LEU A 284 6.91 -13.22 32.67
C LEU A 284 6.39 -11.94 33.33
N GLN A 285 5.21 -11.97 33.96
CA GLN A 285 4.59 -10.78 34.54
C GLN A 285 5.46 -10.14 35.63
N ASP A 286 6.14 -10.94 36.47
CA ASP A 286 7.01 -10.40 37.53
C ASP A 286 8.27 -9.76 36.94
N GLN A 287 8.89 -10.40 35.93
CA GLN A 287 10.03 -9.85 35.20
C GLN A 287 9.66 -8.53 34.49
N LEU A 288 8.47 -8.46 33.89
CA LEU A 288 7.96 -7.23 33.27
C LEU A 288 7.77 -6.11 34.30
N ARG A 289 7.21 -6.41 35.48
CA ARG A 289 7.03 -5.42 36.55
C ARG A 289 8.36 -4.90 37.07
N GLU A 290 9.34 -5.78 37.26
CA GLU A 290 10.69 -5.42 37.68
C GLU A 290 11.40 -4.55 36.62
N ALA A 291 11.28 -4.91 35.34
CA ALA A 291 11.84 -4.13 34.24
C ALA A 291 11.26 -2.70 34.19
N VAL A 292 9.93 -2.55 34.36
CA VAL A 292 9.29 -1.23 34.43
C VAL A 292 9.80 -0.42 35.62
N GLN A 293 9.97 -1.03 36.79
CA GLN A 293 10.48 -0.34 37.98
C GLN A 293 11.93 0.12 37.82
N ASN A 294 12.74 -0.67 37.11
CA ASN A 294 14.15 -0.37 36.84
C ASN A 294 14.37 0.56 35.64
N GLY A 295 13.31 0.86 34.86
CA GLY A 295 13.42 1.65 33.63
C GLY A 295 14.10 0.89 32.47
N ASP A 296 14.06 -0.44 32.49
CA ASP A 296 14.63 -1.28 31.43
C ASP A 296 13.64 -1.41 30.26
N MET A 297 13.77 -0.49 29.30
CA MET A 297 12.90 -0.43 28.13
C MET A 297 13.03 -1.66 27.22
N GLU A 298 14.22 -2.23 27.09
CA GLU A 298 14.50 -3.36 26.20
C GLU A 298 13.77 -4.63 26.69
N THR A 299 13.86 -4.90 27.99
CA THR A 299 13.14 -6.02 28.61
C THR A 299 11.62 -5.82 28.53
N CYS A 300 11.12 -4.61 28.83
CA CYS A 300 9.68 -4.31 28.71
C CYS A 300 9.17 -4.53 27.29
N HIS A 301 9.89 -4.00 26.31
CA HIS A 301 9.54 -4.09 24.90
C HIS A 301 9.57 -5.55 24.41
N GLY A 302 10.61 -6.32 24.78
CA GLY A 302 10.72 -7.73 24.41
C GLY A 302 9.60 -8.61 24.97
N ILE A 303 9.25 -8.45 26.25
CA ILE A 303 8.15 -9.22 26.88
C ILE A 303 6.80 -8.80 26.28
N CYS A 304 6.59 -7.51 26.05
CA CYS A 304 5.37 -7.02 25.40
C CYS A 304 5.20 -7.61 23.99
N ARG A 305 6.26 -7.69 23.18
CA ARG A 305 6.22 -8.33 21.86
C ARG A 305 5.75 -9.77 21.95
N ILE A 306 6.23 -10.55 22.92
CA ILE A 306 5.77 -11.95 23.10
C ILE A 306 4.27 -11.99 23.43
N ALA A 307 3.82 -11.16 24.39
CA ALA A 307 2.43 -11.13 24.81
C ALA A 307 1.47 -10.68 23.70
N VAL A 308 1.82 -9.59 22.99
CA VAL A 308 1.06 -9.08 21.84
C VAL A 308 1.03 -10.11 20.72
N THR A 309 2.17 -10.74 20.38
CA THR A 309 2.20 -11.74 19.30
C THR A 309 1.26 -12.91 19.58
N LEU A 310 1.18 -13.37 20.83
CA LEU A 310 0.24 -14.43 21.21
C LEU A 310 -1.20 -13.95 21.19
N GLY A 311 -1.47 -12.76 21.73
CA GLY A 311 -2.81 -12.19 21.81
C GLY A 311 -3.39 -11.81 20.44
N GLU A 312 -2.61 -11.19 19.58
CA GLU A 312 -3.03 -10.65 18.28
C GLU A 312 -3.24 -11.77 17.25
N ASN A 313 -2.25 -12.66 17.08
CA ASN A 313 -2.33 -13.71 16.05
C ASN A 313 -3.34 -14.82 16.36
N HIS A 314 -3.68 -15.00 17.65
CA HIS A 314 -4.47 -16.15 18.15
C HIS A 314 -5.67 -15.75 19.00
N SER A 315 -6.06 -14.47 19.02
CA SER A 315 -7.22 -13.93 19.75
C SER A 315 -8.49 -14.75 19.53
N ARG A 316 -8.91 -14.97 18.28
CA ARG A 316 -10.09 -15.78 17.91
C ARG A 316 -10.00 -17.19 18.48
N THR A 317 -8.90 -17.88 18.22
CA THR A 317 -8.65 -19.26 18.68
C THR A 317 -8.71 -19.36 20.20
N LEU A 318 -8.16 -18.38 20.92
CA LEU A 318 -8.16 -18.34 22.39
C LEU A 318 -9.53 -17.98 22.96
N LEU A 319 -10.30 -17.10 22.30
CA LEU A 319 -11.68 -16.78 22.67
C LEU A 319 -12.59 -18.01 22.53
N GLU A 320 -12.47 -18.77 21.45
CA GLU A 320 -13.26 -20.00 21.21
C GLU A 320 -13.09 -21.06 22.32
N GLN A 321 -11.96 -21.04 23.04
CA GLN A 321 -11.69 -21.92 24.17
C GLN A 321 -12.30 -21.37 25.47
N VAL A 322 -13.62 -21.43 25.56
CA VAL A 322 -14.41 -20.88 26.68
C VAL A 322 -13.93 -21.42 28.04
N ASP A 323 -13.47 -22.66 28.15
CA ASP A 323 -12.95 -23.23 29.40
C ASP A 323 -11.68 -22.50 29.92
N HIS A 324 -10.97 -21.80 29.03
CA HIS A 324 -9.72 -21.09 29.31
C HIS A 324 -9.86 -19.56 29.30
N TRP A 325 -11.09 -19.03 29.34
CA TRP A 325 -11.36 -17.58 29.26
C TRP A 325 -10.60 -16.75 30.32
N GLN A 326 -10.40 -17.31 31.52
CA GLN A 326 -9.69 -16.63 32.61
C GLN A 326 -8.20 -16.42 32.28
N SER A 327 -7.56 -17.41 31.66
CA SER A 327 -6.17 -17.32 31.23
C SER A 327 -6.01 -16.29 30.11
N PHE A 328 -6.96 -16.26 29.17
CA PHE A 328 -6.94 -15.25 28.11
C PHE A 328 -7.21 -13.85 28.66
N LEU A 329 -8.15 -13.67 29.58
CA LEU A 329 -8.37 -12.39 30.26
C LEU A 329 -7.13 -11.93 31.06
N ALA A 330 -6.40 -12.85 31.69
CA ALA A 330 -5.13 -12.52 32.34
C ALA A 330 -4.08 -12.02 31.33
N LEU A 331 -4.02 -12.61 30.13
CA LEU A 331 -3.17 -12.15 29.04
C LEU A 331 -3.58 -10.75 28.57
N VAL A 332 -4.88 -10.50 28.37
CA VAL A 332 -5.41 -9.17 28.03
C VAL A 332 -5.02 -8.13 29.09
N ASN A 333 -5.09 -8.48 30.37
CA ASN A 333 -4.65 -7.58 31.46
C ASN A 333 -3.13 -7.36 31.48
N MET A 334 -2.33 -8.34 31.07
CA MET A 334 -0.88 -8.16 30.90
C MET A 334 -0.59 -7.19 29.74
N ILE A 335 -1.33 -7.28 28.62
CA ILE A 335 -1.21 -6.34 27.51
C ILE A 335 -1.68 -4.93 27.92
N MET A 336 -2.78 -4.81 28.68
CA MET A 336 -3.23 -3.56 29.29
C MET A 336 -2.15 -2.92 30.17
N PHE A 337 -1.42 -3.72 30.95
CA PHE A 337 -0.29 -3.21 31.72
C PHE A 337 0.81 -2.63 30.82
N CYS A 338 1.11 -3.27 29.68
CA CYS A 338 2.05 -2.74 28.68
C CYS A 338 1.55 -1.43 28.04
N THR A 339 0.25 -1.34 27.70
CA THR A 339 -0.34 -0.10 27.17
C THR A 339 -0.22 1.05 28.18
N GLY A 340 -0.43 0.74 29.46
CA GLY A 340 -0.38 1.69 30.57
C GLY A 340 0.96 1.83 31.27
N ILE A 341 2.09 1.48 30.63
CA ILE A 341 3.42 1.66 31.23
C ILE A 341 3.60 3.15 31.60
N PRO A 342 4.08 3.45 32.83
CA PRO A 342 4.30 4.82 33.27
C PRO A 342 5.30 5.60 32.41
N GLY A 343 5.07 6.90 32.28
CA GLY A 343 5.89 7.80 31.47
C GLY A 343 5.29 8.05 30.08
N HIS A 344 5.96 8.90 29.31
CA HIS A 344 5.54 9.31 27.98
C HIS A 344 6.26 8.53 26.89
N TYR A 345 5.50 8.06 25.92
CA TYR A 345 6.05 7.63 24.64
C TYR A 345 6.57 8.84 23.86
N PRO A 346 7.72 8.77 23.17
CA PRO A 346 8.67 7.66 23.11
C PRO A 346 9.81 7.75 24.15
N VAL A 347 9.86 8.83 24.95
CA VAL A 347 11.05 9.22 25.71
C VAL A 347 11.31 8.33 26.92
N ASN A 348 10.27 7.96 27.65
CA ASN A 348 10.40 7.12 28.84
C ASN A 348 10.17 5.63 28.53
N GLU A 349 9.38 5.35 27.50
CA GLU A 349 9.00 3.99 27.11
C GLU A 349 8.59 3.94 25.63
N THR A 350 8.85 2.80 24.99
CA THR A 350 8.51 2.53 23.57
C THR A 350 7.58 1.33 23.42
N THR A 351 7.03 0.83 24.53
CA THR A 351 6.37 -0.47 24.62
C THR A 351 4.85 -0.37 24.39
N SER A 352 4.23 0.73 24.80
CA SER A 352 2.78 0.94 24.70
C SER A 352 2.27 0.91 23.25
N SER A 353 3.04 1.42 22.30
CA SER A 353 2.69 1.45 20.87
C SER A 353 2.49 0.06 20.25
N LEU A 354 3.21 -0.95 20.74
CA LEU A 354 3.08 -2.33 20.26
C LEU A 354 1.70 -2.94 20.54
N THR A 355 0.94 -2.38 21.49
CA THR A 355 -0.31 -2.98 21.96
C THR A 355 -1.54 -2.53 21.16
N LEU A 356 -1.42 -1.48 20.34
CA LEU A 356 -2.57 -0.83 19.71
C LEU A 356 -3.28 -1.75 18.69
N THR A 357 -2.52 -2.50 17.88
CA THR A 357 -3.04 -3.46 16.91
C THR A 357 -3.79 -4.62 17.57
N PHE A 358 -3.34 -5.06 18.75
CA PHE A 358 -4.04 -6.06 19.55
C PHE A 358 -5.44 -5.57 19.98
N TRP A 359 -5.59 -4.31 20.40
CA TRP A 359 -6.88 -3.78 20.85
C TRP A 359 -7.91 -3.69 19.73
N TYR A 360 -7.46 -3.32 18.54
CA TYR A 360 -8.25 -3.40 17.31
C TYR A 360 -8.68 -4.84 17.03
N THR A 361 -7.70 -5.76 16.99
CA THR A 361 -7.96 -7.17 16.70
C THR A 361 -8.96 -7.78 17.68
N LEU A 362 -8.76 -7.58 18.99
CA LEU A 362 -9.68 -8.11 20.00
C LEU A 362 -11.11 -7.55 19.85
N GLN A 363 -11.26 -6.29 19.44
CA GLN A 363 -12.58 -5.68 19.23
C GLN A 363 -13.27 -6.32 18.02
N ASP A 364 -12.58 -6.41 16.89
CA ASP A 364 -13.11 -7.01 15.65
C ASP A 364 -13.51 -8.48 15.88
N GLU A 365 -12.69 -9.22 16.64
CA GLU A 365 -12.97 -10.62 16.99
C GLU A 365 -14.20 -10.78 17.90
N ILE A 366 -14.39 -9.90 18.87
CA ILE A 366 -15.60 -9.92 19.72
C ILE A 366 -16.83 -9.52 18.90
N MET A 367 -16.70 -8.52 18.02
CA MET A 367 -17.82 -7.99 17.23
C MET A 367 -18.25 -8.91 16.08
N SER A 368 -17.36 -9.79 15.61
CA SER A 368 -17.66 -10.80 14.58
C SER A 368 -18.28 -12.10 15.12
N CYS A 369 -18.27 -12.31 16.44
CA CYS A 369 -18.88 -13.47 17.09
C CYS A 369 -20.41 -13.54 16.91
N GLU A 370 -20.98 -14.75 17.01
CA GLU A 370 -22.44 -14.94 17.12
C GLU A 370 -23.04 -14.18 18.31
N SER A 371 -24.29 -13.70 18.17
CA SER A 371 -24.96 -12.79 19.12
C SER A 371 -24.92 -13.24 20.58
N ASP A 372 -25.08 -14.55 20.82
CA ASP A 372 -25.12 -15.11 22.18
C ASP A 372 -23.73 -15.08 22.84
N LYS A 373 -22.68 -15.42 22.09
CA LYS A 373 -21.28 -15.34 22.57
C LYS A 373 -20.82 -13.90 22.70
N GLN A 374 -21.15 -13.08 21.71
CA GLN A 374 -20.85 -11.65 21.69
C GLN A 374 -21.41 -10.99 22.95
N ALA A 375 -22.66 -11.26 23.33
CA ALA A 375 -23.26 -10.69 24.53
C ALA A 375 -22.49 -11.05 25.82
N VAL A 376 -22.00 -12.29 25.93
CA VAL A 376 -21.19 -12.74 27.08
C VAL A 376 -19.81 -12.07 27.08
N TYR A 377 -19.11 -12.03 25.94
CA TYR A 377 -17.81 -11.38 25.86
C TYR A 377 -17.91 -9.88 26.09
N LEU A 378 -18.95 -9.22 25.59
CA LEU A 378 -19.19 -7.79 25.86
C LEU A 378 -19.39 -7.53 27.36
N GLN A 379 -20.06 -8.42 28.11
CA GLN A 379 -20.16 -8.27 29.57
C GLN A 379 -18.80 -8.32 30.27
N VAL A 380 -17.87 -9.14 29.77
CA VAL A 380 -16.53 -9.31 30.34
C VAL A 380 -15.58 -8.18 29.90
N TYR A 381 -15.58 -7.82 28.62
CA TYR A 381 -14.58 -6.94 28.03
C TYR A 381 -15.00 -5.47 27.96
N ARG A 382 -16.30 -5.11 27.99
CA ARG A 382 -16.70 -3.68 28.04
C ARG A 382 -16.01 -2.91 29.17
N PRO A 383 -15.93 -3.41 30.42
CA PRO A 383 -15.18 -2.73 31.48
C PRO A 383 -13.69 -2.58 31.17
N VAL A 384 -13.09 -3.57 30.50
CA VAL A 384 -11.68 -3.54 30.07
C VAL A 384 -11.47 -2.44 29.02
N TYR A 385 -12.39 -2.29 28.08
CA TYR A 385 -12.32 -1.23 27.06
C TYR A 385 -12.58 0.16 27.65
N PHE A 386 -13.43 0.32 28.66
CA PHE A 386 -13.51 1.59 29.40
C PHE A 386 -12.22 1.92 30.14
N GLN A 387 -11.57 0.91 30.74
CA GLN A 387 -10.23 1.10 31.33
C GLN A 387 -9.19 1.46 30.25
N LEU A 388 -9.27 0.86 29.06
CA LEU A 388 -8.39 1.16 27.95
C LEU A 388 -8.49 2.63 27.54
N VAL A 389 -9.71 3.16 27.40
CA VAL A 389 -9.93 4.58 27.09
C VAL A 389 -9.20 5.47 28.09
N ASP A 390 -9.30 5.16 29.38
CA ASP A 390 -8.67 5.96 30.42
C ASP A 390 -7.14 5.92 30.33
N VAL A 391 -6.58 4.75 30.02
CA VAL A 391 -5.15 4.57 29.77
C VAL A 391 -4.73 5.33 28.52
N LEU A 392 -5.41 5.17 27.40
CA LEU A 392 -5.06 5.80 26.12
C LEU A 392 -5.12 7.33 26.20
N LEU A 393 -6.14 7.90 26.87
CA LEU A 393 -6.22 9.34 27.09
C LEU A 393 -5.07 9.85 27.95
N HIS A 394 -4.66 9.09 28.97
CA HIS A 394 -3.50 9.44 29.77
C HIS A 394 -2.19 9.35 28.95
N LYS A 395 -2.04 8.34 28.11
CA LYS A 395 -0.87 8.15 27.24
C LYS A 395 -0.80 9.18 26.09
N ALA A 396 -1.94 9.67 25.63
CA ALA A 396 -2.05 10.73 24.61
C ALA A 396 -1.86 12.15 25.20
N GLN A 397 -1.88 12.29 26.52
CA GLN A 397 -1.70 13.56 27.20
C GLN A 397 -0.27 14.08 27.00
N PHE A 398 -0.13 15.37 26.65
CA PHE A 398 1.18 16.01 26.59
C PHE A 398 1.87 16.03 27.96
N PRO A 399 3.22 15.96 27.99
CA PRO A 399 3.99 16.23 29.20
C PRO A 399 3.92 17.71 29.58
N SER A 400 4.60 18.07 30.67
CA SER A 400 4.74 19.48 31.08
C SER A 400 5.45 20.31 29.99
N ASP A 401 5.20 21.61 29.93
CA ASP A 401 5.81 22.49 28.92
C ASP A 401 7.36 22.48 28.98
N GLU A 402 7.93 22.36 30.19
CA GLU A 402 9.38 22.25 30.41
C GLU A 402 9.95 20.95 29.86
N GLU A 403 9.27 19.83 30.10
CA GLU A 403 9.66 18.51 29.60
C GLU A 403 9.48 18.43 28.08
N TYR A 404 8.36 18.89 27.54
CA TYR A 404 8.10 18.90 26.10
C TYR A 404 9.11 19.78 25.35
N ALA A 405 9.55 20.89 25.96
CA ALA A 405 10.59 21.74 25.39
C ALA A 405 11.94 21.01 25.28
N SER A 406 12.24 20.09 26.21
CA SER A 406 13.47 19.29 26.20
C SER A 406 13.51 18.19 25.13
N TRP A 407 12.34 17.76 24.62
CA TRP A 407 12.24 16.74 23.59
C TRP A 407 12.80 17.22 22.25
N SER A 408 13.52 16.33 21.58
CA SER A 408 14.02 16.46 20.22
C SER A 408 12.88 16.54 19.19
N SER A 409 13.22 16.93 17.96
CA SER A 409 12.27 16.98 16.86
C SER A 409 11.71 15.60 16.52
N ASP A 410 12.55 14.56 16.60
CA ASP A 410 12.16 13.19 16.25
C ASP A 410 11.23 12.59 17.31
N GLU A 411 11.48 12.85 18.60
CA GLU A 411 10.62 12.40 19.70
C GLU A 411 9.22 13.05 19.64
N LYS A 412 9.15 14.35 19.29
CA LYS A 412 7.88 15.05 19.08
C LYS A 412 7.10 14.49 17.90
N GLU A 413 7.77 14.16 16.81
CA GLU A 413 7.13 13.56 15.64
C GLU A 413 6.64 12.14 15.94
N GLN A 414 7.44 11.33 16.64
CA GLN A 414 7.04 10.00 17.10
C GLN A 414 5.81 10.08 18.01
N PHE A 415 5.77 11.02 18.96
CA PHE A 415 4.59 11.22 19.81
C PHE A 415 3.37 11.69 19.00
N ARG A 416 3.55 12.54 17.99
CA ARG A 416 2.47 12.95 17.08
C ARG A 416 1.89 11.74 16.33
N ILE A 417 2.74 10.86 15.80
CA ILE A 417 2.33 9.61 15.12
C ILE A 417 1.60 8.70 16.12
N TYR A 418 2.17 8.49 17.30
CA TYR A 418 1.57 7.66 18.35
C TYR A 418 0.19 8.16 18.78
N ARG A 419 -0.02 9.48 18.86
CA ARG A 419 -1.35 10.04 19.09
C ARG A 419 -2.32 9.66 17.96
N VAL A 420 -1.91 9.77 16.69
CA VAL A 420 -2.73 9.32 15.54
C VAL A 420 -3.10 7.84 15.68
N ASP A 421 -2.16 6.97 16.04
CA ASP A 421 -2.44 5.54 16.25
C ASP A 421 -3.43 5.32 17.42
N ILE A 422 -3.34 6.13 18.49
CA ILE A 422 -4.32 6.14 19.58
C ILE A 422 -5.69 6.62 19.07
N SER A 423 -5.75 7.65 18.23
CA SER A 423 -6.98 8.18 17.66
C SER A 423 -7.74 7.10 16.88
N ASP A 424 -7.01 6.38 16.02
CA ASP A 424 -7.58 5.28 15.24
C ASP A 424 -8.06 4.16 16.18
N THR A 425 -7.30 3.84 17.22
CA THR A 425 -7.72 2.88 18.25
C THR A 425 -9.01 3.33 18.97
N LEU A 426 -9.12 4.60 19.38
CA LEU A 426 -10.30 5.16 20.04
C LEU A 426 -11.54 5.12 19.14
N MET A 427 -11.38 5.29 17.83
CA MET A 427 -12.46 5.14 16.85
C MET A 427 -13.07 3.74 16.89
N TYR A 428 -12.24 2.68 16.87
CA TYR A 428 -12.74 1.29 16.98
C TYR A 428 -13.31 0.99 18.37
N VAL A 429 -12.74 1.57 19.43
CA VAL A 429 -13.31 1.45 20.78
C VAL A 429 -14.71 2.09 20.84
N TYR A 430 -14.95 3.19 20.12
CA TYR A 430 -16.26 3.80 20.03
C TYR A 430 -17.30 2.88 19.36
N GLU A 431 -16.93 2.13 18.32
CA GLU A 431 -17.85 1.16 17.69
C GLU A 431 -18.34 0.10 18.69
N MET A 432 -17.51 -0.30 19.64
CA MET A 432 -17.87 -1.27 20.68
C MET A 432 -18.63 -0.61 21.85
N LEU A 433 -18.19 0.56 22.34
CA LEU A 433 -18.74 1.20 23.54
C LEU A 433 -19.98 2.06 23.27
N GLY A 434 -20.06 2.67 22.08
CA GLY A 434 -21.16 3.51 21.62
C GLY A 434 -21.33 4.81 22.41
N ALA A 435 -22.58 5.25 22.55
CA ALA A 435 -22.94 6.54 23.18
C ALA A 435 -22.52 6.68 24.65
N GLU A 436 -22.31 5.56 25.36
CA GLU A 436 -21.81 5.58 26.73
C GLU A 436 -20.39 6.18 26.81
N LEU A 437 -19.56 5.96 25.79
CA LEU A 437 -18.23 6.57 25.70
C LEU A 437 -18.32 8.10 25.59
N LEU A 438 -19.21 8.60 24.73
CA LEU A 438 -19.45 10.04 24.59
C LEU A 438 -19.90 10.67 25.90
N SER A 439 -20.84 10.01 26.59
CA SER A 439 -21.35 10.46 27.88
C SER A 439 -20.23 10.47 28.94
N ASN A 440 -19.38 9.45 28.97
CA ASN A 440 -18.24 9.37 29.88
C ASN A 440 -17.22 10.49 29.64
N LEU A 441 -16.86 10.75 28.37
CA LEU A 441 -15.95 11.85 28.03
C LEU A 441 -16.57 13.20 28.36
N TYR A 442 -17.86 13.38 28.11
CA TYR A 442 -18.59 14.63 28.40
C TYR A 442 -18.60 14.92 29.89
N ASP A 443 -18.92 13.91 30.70
CA ASP A 443 -18.90 14.02 32.16
C ASP A 443 -17.51 14.36 32.69
N LYS A 444 -16.46 13.73 32.16
CA LYS A 444 -15.08 14.02 32.56
C LYS A 444 -14.68 15.46 32.22
N LEU A 445 -14.95 15.90 31.00
CA LEU A 445 -14.64 17.26 30.56
C LEU A 445 -15.47 18.31 31.32
N GLY A 446 -16.77 18.07 31.48
CA GLY A 446 -17.67 18.94 32.23
C GLY A 446 -17.27 19.09 33.69
N ARG A 447 -16.90 17.99 34.36
CA ARG A 447 -16.37 18.01 35.74
C ARG A 447 -15.05 18.79 35.81
N LEU A 448 -14.14 18.58 34.87
CA LEU A 448 -12.85 19.27 34.85
C LEU A 448 -13.03 20.79 34.71
N LEU A 449 -13.92 21.24 33.82
CA LEU A 449 -14.14 22.66 33.55
C LEU A 449 -14.97 23.37 34.63
N THR A 450 -15.76 22.64 35.42
CA THR A 450 -16.63 23.21 36.47
C THR A 450 -16.03 23.10 37.88
N ASN A 451 -15.06 22.21 38.09
CA ASN A 451 -14.42 22.03 39.38
C ASN A 451 -13.39 23.15 39.64
N THR A 452 -13.69 24.03 40.59
CA THR A 452 -12.82 25.15 41.00
C THR A 452 -11.75 24.77 42.03
N GLU A 453 -11.78 23.55 42.57
CA GLU A 453 -10.89 23.13 43.66
C GLU A 453 -9.52 22.62 43.19
N GLN A 454 -9.37 22.23 41.92
CA GLN A 454 -8.11 21.74 41.36
C GLN A 454 -7.58 22.66 40.26
N PRO A 455 -6.26 22.94 40.21
CA PRO A 455 -5.68 23.67 39.09
C PRO A 455 -5.82 22.84 37.81
N THR A 456 -6.62 23.33 36.86
CA THR A 456 -6.84 22.66 35.57
C THR A 456 -5.56 22.76 34.73
N SER A 457 -4.94 21.63 34.42
CA SER A 457 -3.86 21.58 33.42
C SER A 457 -4.45 21.63 32.02
N TRP A 458 -3.85 22.43 31.13
CA TRP A 458 -4.29 22.50 29.75
C TRP A 458 -4.11 21.15 29.06
N GLN A 459 -3.07 20.40 29.44
CA GLN A 459 -2.77 19.06 28.93
C GLN A 459 -3.91 18.08 29.19
N HIS A 460 -4.48 18.07 30.40
CA HIS A 460 -5.57 17.14 30.73
C HIS A 460 -6.88 17.52 30.01
N THR A 461 -7.14 18.83 29.89
CA THR A 461 -8.28 19.33 29.12
C THR A 461 -8.14 18.98 27.63
N GLU A 462 -6.92 19.13 27.09
CA GLU A 462 -6.58 18.82 25.71
C GLU A 462 -6.71 17.33 25.43
N ALA A 463 -6.24 16.44 26.31
CA ALA A 463 -6.35 14.99 26.12
C ALA A 463 -7.81 14.51 26.05
N LEU A 464 -8.69 15.04 26.93
CA LEU A 464 -10.11 14.71 26.88
C LEU A 464 -10.78 15.21 25.60
N LEU A 465 -10.43 16.43 25.18
CA LEU A 465 -10.95 17.00 23.93
C LEU A 465 -10.42 16.26 22.70
N TYR A 466 -9.16 15.82 22.75
CA TYR A 466 -8.56 14.97 21.73
C TYR A 466 -9.29 13.64 21.60
N GLY A 467 -9.66 13.00 22.72
CA GLY A 467 -10.50 11.80 22.69
C GLY A 467 -11.84 12.01 22.00
N PHE A 468 -12.48 13.17 22.21
CA PHE A 468 -13.70 13.55 21.48
C PHE A 468 -13.43 13.79 19.99
N GLN A 469 -12.35 14.51 19.67
CA GLN A 469 -11.95 14.76 18.30
C GLN A 469 -11.78 13.44 17.53
N SER A 470 -11.09 12.46 18.13
CA SER A 470 -10.81 11.16 17.53
C SER A 470 -12.04 10.35 17.11
N ILE A 471 -13.16 10.52 17.82
CA ILE A 471 -14.40 9.75 17.58
C ILE A 471 -15.46 10.55 16.84
N SER A 472 -15.28 11.86 16.69
CA SER A 472 -16.34 12.79 16.26
C SER A 472 -16.86 12.57 14.84
N GLU A 473 -16.01 12.15 13.89
CA GLU A 473 -16.44 11.87 12.50
C GLU A 473 -17.19 10.52 12.38
N THR A 474 -17.16 9.66 13.42
CA THR A 474 -17.80 8.33 13.42
C THR A 474 -19.14 8.33 14.16
N ILE A 475 -19.54 9.45 14.76
CA ILE A 475 -20.76 9.52 15.58
C ILE A 475 -22.00 9.40 14.70
N ASP A 476 -22.84 8.40 14.98
CA ASP A 476 -24.14 8.28 14.31
C ASP A 476 -25.06 9.45 14.74
N VAL A 477 -25.67 10.09 13.74
CA VAL A 477 -26.61 11.23 13.85
C VAL A 477 -27.74 10.95 14.86
N ASN A 478 -28.08 9.68 15.07
CA ASN A 478 -29.11 9.24 16.02
C ASN A 478 -28.75 9.43 17.50
N TYR A 479 -27.46 9.56 17.88
CA TYR A 479 -27.02 9.63 19.28
C TYR A 479 -26.60 11.04 19.70
N SER A 480 -27.32 12.05 19.21
CA SER A 480 -26.92 13.46 19.24
C SER A 480 -27.09 14.19 20.58
N ASP A 481 -27.61 13.56 21.64
CA ASP A 481 -27.93 14.28 22.89
C ASP A 481 -26.71 14.91 23.59
N VAL A 482 -25.53 14.32 23.45
CA VAL A 482 -24.29 14.77 24.12
C VAL A 482 -23.59 15.90 23.36
N ILE A 483 -23.74 15.96 22.03
CA ILE A 483 -22.99 16.88 21.15
C ILE A 483 -23.35 18.36 21.39
N PRO A 484 -24.63 18.76 21.51
CA PRO A 484 -24.99 20.13 21.90
C PRO A 484 -24.36 20.54 23.23
N GLY A 485 -24.32 19.60 24.20
CA GLY A 485 -23.67 19.80 25.49
C GLY A 485 -22.18 20.08 25.32
N LEU A 486 -21.47 19.27 24.53
CA LEU A 486 -20.05 19.44 24.24
C LEU A 486 -19.77 20.78 23.55
N ILE A 487 -20.54 21.14 22.52
CA ILE A 487 -20.39 22.44 21.84
C ILE A 487 -20.62 23.60 22.82
N GLY A 488 -21.54 23.45 23.77
CA GLY A 488 -21.73 24.43 24.84
C GLY A 488 -20.56 24.54 25.82
N LEU A 489 -19.72 23.52 25.95
CA LEU A 489 -18.51 23.52 26.78
C LEU A 489 -17.31 24.13 26.07
N ILE A 490 -17.19 24.00 24.74
CA ILE A 490 -16.02 24.49 23.97
C ILE A 490 -15.71 25.97 24.24
N PRO A 491 -16.66 26.93 24.19
CA PRO A 491 -16.39 28.33 24.50
C PRO A 491 -15.96 28.61 25.95
N ARG A 492 -16.14 27.66 26.86
CA ARG A 492 -15.73 27.78 28.27
C ARG A 492 -14.30 27.33 28.52
N ILE A 493 -13.67 26.70 27.53
CA ILE A 493 -12.27 26.24 27.62
C ILE A 493 -11.36 27.47 27.64
N ASN A 494 -10.44 27.52 28.61
CA ASN A 494 -9.42 28.57 28.68
C ASN A 494 -8.30 28.27 27.68
N ILE A 495 -8.37 28.86 26.49
CA ILE A 495 -7.38 28.69 25.43
C ILE A 495 -6.11 29.50 25.76
N ASN A 496 -5.22 28.91 26.54
CA ASN A 496 -3.95 29.50 26.97
C ASN A 496 -2.72 28.90 26.27
N ASN A 497 -2.90 27.87 25.46
CA ASN A 497 -1.84 27.10 24.81
C ASN A 497 -2.21 26.80 23.34
N VAL A 498 -1.21 26.78 22.45
CA VAL A 498 -1.40 26.60 21.00
C VAL A 498 -1.93 25.19 20.69
N GLN A 499 -1.41 24.14 21.33
CA GLN A 499 -1.87 22.77 21.12
C GLN A 499 -3.33 22.60 21.52
N LEU A 500 -3.73 23.16 22.67
CA LEU A 500 -5.14 23.15 23.07
C LEU A 500 -6.02 23.90 22.07
N ALA A 501 -5.55 25.04 21.55
CA ALA A 501 -6.27 25.81 20.55
C ALA A 501 -6.44 25.01 19.24
N ASP A 502 -5.40 24.31 18.79
CA ASP A 502 -5.46 23.42 17.62
C ASP A 502 -6.47 22.29 17.82
N THR A 503 -6.45 21.62 18.96
CA THR A 503 -7.40 20.53 19.29
C THR A 503 -8.84 21.04 19.35
N VAL A 504 -9.07 22.26 19.85
CA VAL A 504 -10.39 22.92 19.78
C VAL A 504 -10.81 23.14 18.32
N MET A 505 -9.95 23.72 17.49
CA MET A 505 -10.26 23.95 16.08
C MET A 505 -10.57 22.64 15.36
N PHE A 506 -9.72 21.63 15.49
CA PHE A 506 -9.94 20.33 14.85
C PHE A 506 -11.22 19.63 15.34
N THR A 507 -11.56 19.75 16.63
CA THR A 507 -12.83 19.22 17.16
C THR A 507 -14.02 19.91 16.51
N ILE A 508 -14.00 21.24 16.40
CA ILE A 508 -15.06 21.99 15.69
C ILE A 508 -15.14 21.55 14.22
N GLY A 509 -13.99 21.42 13.56
CA GLY A 509 -13.92 21.00 12.16
C GLY A 509 -14.45 19.58 11.93
N ALA A 510 -14.21 18.66 12.86
CA ALA A 510 -14.72 17.30 12.78
C ALA A 510 -16.24 17.21 13.04
N LEU A 511 -16.81 18.15 13.79
CA LEU A 511 -18.26 18.30 13.99
C LEU A 511 -18.97 19.07 12.84
N ALA A 512 -18.28 19.39 11.74
CA ALA A 512 -18.85 20.21 10.66
C ALA A 512 -20.09 19.60 9.99
N GLU A 513 -20.11 18.28 9.77
CA GLU A 513 -21.28 17.58 9.22
C GLU A 513 -22.47 17.68 10.18
N TRP A 514 -22.25 17.45 11.47
CA TRP A 514 -23.29 17.58 12.50
C TRP A 514 -23.83 19.02 12.61
N LEU A 515 -22.96 20.03 12.43
CA LEU A 515 -23.34 21.44 12.43
C LEU A 515 -24.25 21.82 11.24
N ALA A 516 -24.13 21.13 10.11
CA ALA A 516 -25.02 21.33 8.97
C ALA A 516 -26.47 20.94 9.31
N ASP A 517 -26.66 19.88 10.11
CA ASP A 517 -27.98 19.47 10.60
C ASP A 517 -28.50 20.34 11.76
N HIS A 518 -27.61 21.10 12.44
CA HIS A 518 -27.95 21.92 13.59
C HIS A 518 -27.43 23.38 13.48
N PRO A 519 -27.92 24.17 12.50
CA PRO A 519 -27.34 25.49 12.18
C PRO A 519 -27.34 26.51 13.33
N VAL A 520 -28.25 26.36 14.30
CA VAL A 520 -28.34 27.23 15.49
C VAL A 520 -27.01 27.28 16.26
N MET A 521 -26.27 26.16 16.26
CA MET A 521 -25.01 26.02 16.99
C MET A 521 -23.83 26.72 16.30
N LEU A 522 -23.94 27.10 15.02
CA LEU A 522 -22.91 27.85 14.28
C LEU A 522 -22.55 29.16 15.00
N SER A 523 -23.54 29.82 15.60
CA SER A 523 -23.35 31.05 16.37
C SER A 523 -22.41 30.90 17.57
N SER A 524 -22.24 29.68 18.10
CA SER A 524 -21.40 29.39 19.26
C SER A 524 -19.95 29.10 18.88
N VAL A 525 -19.71 28.55 17.69
CA VAL A 525 -18.38 28.07 17.27
C VAL A 525 -17.70 28.97 16.24
N LEU A 526 -18.46 29.57 15.32
CA LEU A 526 -17.90 30.37 14.23
C LEU A 526 -17.08 31.59 14.72
N PRO A 527 -17.48 32.32 15.78
CA PRO A 527 -16.65 33.41 16.31
C PRO A 527 -15.26 32.95 16.76
N LEU A 528 -15.15 31.75 17.36
CA LEU A 528 -13.87 31.17 17.79
C LEU A 528 -12.97 30.87 16.60
N VAL A 529 -13.53 30.28 15.53
CA VAL A 529 -12.79 29.95 14.29
C VAL A 529 -12.29 31.23 13.61
N LEU A 530 -13.14 32.25 13.49
CA LEU A 530 -12.76 33.52 12.87
C LEU A 530 -11.71 34.29 13.69
N GLN A 531 -11.77 34.21 15.03
CA GLN A 531 -10.73 34.77 15.89
C GLN A 531 -9.40 34.03 15.72
N ALA A 532 -9.42 32.69 15.65
CA ALA A 532 -8.22 31.87 15.48
C ALA A 532 -7.56 32.09 14.10
N LEU A 533 -8.33 32.45 13.08
CA LEU A 533 -7.84 32.75 11.73
C LEU A 533 -6.82 33.92 11.72
N GLY A 534 -6.91 34.83 12.69
CA GLY A 534 -5.96 35.94 12.87
C GLY A 534 -4.62 35.54 13.50
N ASN A 535 -4.44 34.29 13.93
CA ASN A 535 -3.22 33.80 14.57
C ASN A 535 -2.41 32.92 13.60
N SER A 536 -1.15 33.32 13.33
CA SER A 536 -0.26 32.58 12.44
C SER A 536 0.09 31.18 12.95
N ASP A 537 0.11 30.97 14.27
CA ASP A 537 0.45 29.68 14.87
C ASP A 537 -0.68 28.65 14.68
N LEU A 538 -1.93 29.12 14.54
CA LEU A 538 -3.13 28.30 14.32
C LEU A 538 -3.55 28.25 12.85
N SER A 539 -2.66 28.62 11.93
CA SER A 539 -2.95 28.78 10.51
C SER A 539 -3.51 27.50 9.86
N VAL A 540 -2.94 26.34 10.17
CA VAL A 540 -3.38 25.05 9.58
C VAL A 540 -4.75 24.65 10.11
N SER A 541 -4.93 24.66 11.43
CA SER A 541 -6.13 24.17 12.11
C SER A 541 -7.33 25.08 11.86
N SER A 542 -7.17 26.41 11.97
CA SER A 542 -8.25 27.39 11.76
C SER A 542 -8.75 27.39 10.31
N VAL A 543 -7.86 27.41 9.32
CA VAL A 543 -8.23 27.44 7.90
C VAL A 543 -8.87 26.11 7.48
N SER A 544 -8.33 24.98 7.93
CA SER A 544 -8.94 23.66 7.65
C SER A 544 -10.36 23.56 8.22
N THR A 545 -10.54 24.03 9.46
CA THR A 545 -11.84 24.06 10.14
C THR A 545 -12.83 24.95 9.42
N LEU A 546 -12.42 26.18 9.06
CA LEU A 546 -13.26 27.10 8.29
C LEU A 546 -13.66 26.49 6.94
N LYS A 547 -12.73 25.82 6.26
CA LYS A 547 -13.02 25.13 5.00
C LYS A 547 -14.05 24.01 5.17
N LYS A 548 -13.94 23.19 6.22
CA LYS A 548 -14.93 22.14 6.52
C LYS A 548 -16.31 22.74 6.81
N ILE A 549 -16.40 23.75 7.69
CA ILE A 549 -17.66 24.46 7.98
C ILE A 549 -18.26 25.07 6.71
N CYS A 550 -17.46 25.75 5.89
CA CYS A 550 -17.94 26.32 4.64
C CYS A 550 -18.43 25.26 3.64
N ARG A 551 -17.84 24.06 3.63
CA ARG A 551 -18.26 22.97 2.74
C ARG A 551 -19.60 22.38 3.17
N GLU A 552 -19.72 22.02 4.45
CA GLU A 552 -20.88 21.29 4.99
C GLU A 552 -22.07 22.22 5.25
N CYS A 553 -21.85 23.41 5.82
CA CYS A 553 -22.91 24.33 6.24
C CYS A 553 -23.24 25.42 5.20
N LYS A 554 -22.83 25.26 3.93
CA LYS A 554 -22.88 26.33 2.90
C LYS A 554 -24.24 27.05 2.80
N TYR A 555 -25.35 26.34 2.96
CA TYR A 555 -26.71 26.91 2.82
C TYR A 555 -27.16 27.74 4.03
N ASP A 556 -26.58 27.52 5.20
CA ASP A 556 -26.91 28.22 6.45
C ASP A 556 -25.92 29.33 6.81
N LEU A 557 -24.80 29.42 6.08
CA LEU A 557 -23.79 30.46 6.23
C LEU A 557 -24.09 31.84 5.58
N PRO A 558 -25.09 32.06 4.69
CA PRO A 558 -25.34 33.38 4.12
C PRO A 558 -25.44 34.54 5.13
N PRO A 559 -26.06 34.38 6.33
CA PRO A 559 -26.09 35.44 7.35
C PRO A 559 -24.70 35.85 7.88
N TYR A 560 -23.71 34.96 7.79
CA TYR A 560 -22.35 35.17 8.27
C TYR A 560 -21.37 35.55 7.14
N ALA A 561 -21.80 35.46 5.88
CA ALA A 561 -20.92 35.56 4.71
C ALA A 561 -20.12 36.87 4.67
N THR A 562 -20.75 38.01 4.94
CA THR A 562 -20.06 39.31 4.98
C THR A 562 -18.93 39.34 6.01
N ASN A 563 -19.14 38.76 7.19
CA ASN A 563 -18.13 38.71 8.24
C ASN A 563 -16.99 37.76 7.87
N ILE A 564 -17.31 36.57 7.35
CA ILE A 564 -16.30 35.58 6.93
C ILE A 564 -15.41 36.14 5.82
N VAL A 565 -16.01 36.78 4.81
CA VAL A 565 -15.27 37.41 3.70
C VAL A 565 -14.37 38.54 4.21
N ALA A 566 -14.87 39.41 5.10
CA ALA A 566 -14.10 40.52 5.65
C ALA A 566 -12.87 40.06 6.45
N VAL A 567 -13.04 39.10 7.36
CA VAL A 567 -11.93 38.54 8.16
C VAL A 567 -10.93 37.83 7.24
N SER A 568 -11.41 37.04 6.27
CA SER A 568 -10.54 36.33 5.33
C SER A 568 -9.69 37.30 4.48
N GLN A 569 -10.28 38.39 4.00
CA GLN A 569 -9.56 39.44 3.28
C GLN A 569 -8.49 40.10 4.15
N GLU A 570 -8.82 40.46 5.39
CA GLU A 570 -7.88 41.09 6.31
C GLU A 570 -6.66 40.20 6.56
N VAL A 571 -6.89 38.91 6.81
CA VAL A 571 -5.86 37.91 7.09
C VAL A 571 -4.97 37.65 5.86
N LEU A 572 -5.55 37.61 4.67
CA LEU A 572 -4.83 37.50 3.39
C LEU A 572 -3.96 38.73 3.11
N ILE A 573 -4.48 39.93 3.33
CA ILE A 573 -3.74 41.19 3.15
C ILE A 573 -2.56 41.28 4.12
N LYS A 574 -2.75 40.84 5.37
CA LYS A 574 -1.70 40.81 6.40
C LYS A 574 -0.67 39.68 6.20
N GLN A 575 -0.87 38.80 5.21
CA GLN A 575 0.01 37.64 4.94
C GLN A 575 0.25 36.76 6.17
N ILE A 576 -0.80 36.52 6.96
CA ILE A 576 -0.73 35.70 8.19
C ILE A 576 -0.47 34.22 7.86
N HIS A 577 -1.01 33.76 6.73
CA HIS A 577 -0.96 32.36 6.31
C HIS A 577 0.08 32.09 5.22
N LYS A 578 0.60 30.86 5.18
CA LYS A 578 1.47 30.40 4.08
C LYS A 578 0.62 30.05 2.85
N THR A 579 1.28 29.96 1.69
CA THR A 579 0.65 29.69 0.39
C THR A 579 -0.39 28.57 0.43
N SER A 580 -0.07 27.40 1.00
CA SER A 580 -1.01 26.26 1.04
C SER A 580 -2.29 26.57 1.81
N GLN A 581 -2.20 27.27 2.94
CA GLN A 581 -3.37 27.67 3.72
C GLN A 581 -4.16 28.78 3.02
N CYS A 582 -3.49 29.71 2.32
CA CYS A 582 -4.21 30.66 1.47
C CYS A 582 -5.04 29.94 0.39
N MET A 583 -4.52 28.86 -0.22
CA MET A 583 -5.29 28.05 -1.19
C MET A 583 -6.53 27.43 -0.55
N TRP A 584 -6.41 26.87 0.67
CA TRP A 584 -7.55 26.30 1.40
C TRP A 584 -8.56 27.36 1.81
N LEU A 585 -8.11 28.56 2.15
CA LEU A 585 -8.99 29.69 2.46
C LEU A 585 -9.78 30.12 1.22
N MET A 586 -9.16 30.18 0.04
CA MET A 586 -9.87 30.44 -1.22
C MET A 586 -10.90 29.36 -1.53
N GLN A 587 -10.60 28.09 -1.23
CA GLN A 587 -11.57 27.00 -1.36
C GLN A 587 -12.75 27.17 -0.39
N ALA A 588 -12.49 27.56 0.86
CA ALA A 588 -13.53 27.86 1.86
C ALA A 588 -14.45 28.99 1.38
N LEU A 589 -13.87 30.05 0.83
CA LEU A 589 -14.63 31.17 0.26
C LEU A 589 -15.44 30.75 -0.97
N GLY A 590 -14.92 29.87 -1.84
CA GLY A 590 -15.69 29.38 -2.99
C GLY A 590 -16.94 28.60 -2.57
N PHE A 591 -16.86 27.76 -1.52
CA PHE A 591 -18.05 27.08 -0.96
C PHE A 591 -19.03 28.05 -0.30
N LEU A 592 -18.53 29.06 0.41
CA LEU A 592 -19.39 30.08 1.03
C LEU A 592 -20.16 30.88 -0.03
N LEU A 593 -19.46 31.30 -1.09
CA LEU A 593 -20.03 32.15 -2.13
C LEU A 593 -21.01 31.39 -3.01
N SER A 594 -20.85 30.09 -3.23
CA SER A 594 -21.76 29.31 -4.09
C SER A 594 -23.20 29.23 -3.58
N ALA A 595 -23.44 29.51 -2.29
CA ALA A 595 -24.77 29.55 -1.69
C ALA A 595 -25.42 30.95 -1.70
N LEU A 596 -24.72 31.98 -2.17
CA LEU A 596 -25.25 33.36 -2.21
C LEU A 596 -26.04 33.66 -3.49
N PRO A 597 -26.89 34.69 -3.49
CA PRO A 597 -27.48 35.23 -4.71
C PRO A 597 -26.40 35.75 -5.68
N VAL A 598 -26.61 35.59 -6.99
CA VAL A 598 -25.64 35.94 -8.06
C VAL A 598 -25.10 37.38 -7.93
N GLU A 599 -25.95 38.34 -7.55
CA GLU A 599 -25.54 39.74 -7.36
C GLU A 599 -24.53 39.92 -6.22
N ASP A 600 -24.72 39.18 -5.12
CA ASP A 600 -23.82 39.21 -3.97
C ASP A 600 -22.55 38.40 -4.23
N ILE A 601 -22.63 37.31 -5.02
CA ILE A 601 -21.46 36.59 -5.53
C ILE A 601 -20.57 37.58 -6.29
N LEU A 602 -21.10 38.27 -7.30
CA LEU A 602 -20.32 39.21 -8.12
C LEU A 602 -19.70 40.31 -7.27
N ARG A 603 -20.43 40.87 -6.30
CA ARG A 603 -19.93 41.92 -5.41
C ARG A 603 -18.75 41.44 -4.56
N ASN A 604 -18.90 40.28 -3.91
CA ASN A 604 -17.86 39.72 -3.05
C ASN A 604 -16.64 39.25 -3.87
N LEU A 605 -16.89 38.64 -5.03
CA LEU A 605 -15.86 38.16 -5.95
C LEU A 605 -15.02 39.34 -6.47
N HIS A 606 -15.66 40.45 -6.86
CA HIS A 606 -14.96 41.65 -7.27
C HIS A 606 -14.11 42.22 -6.12
N SER A 607 -14.65 42.28 -4.90
CA SER A 607 -13.88 42.73 -3.73
C SER A 607 -12.69 41.84 -3.41
N LEU A 608 -12.82 40.52 -3.58
CA LEU A 608 -11.78 39.54 -3.26
C LEU A 608 -10.66 39.53 -4.31
N ILE A 609 -11.01 39.56 -5.60
CA ILE A 609 -10.07 39.28 -6.68
C ILE A 609 -9.37 40.54 -7.21
N THR A 610 -10.04 41.70 -7.20
CA THR A 610 -9.49 42.97 -7.73
C THR A 610 -8.07 43.32 -7.25
N PRO A 611 -7.74 43.25 -5.94
CA PRO A 611 -6.37 43.59 -5.50
C PRO A 611 -5.31 42.64 -6.10
N TYR A 612 -5.67 41.36 -6.30
CA TYR A 612 -4.77 40.39 -6.90
C TYR A 612 -4.65 40.54 -8.42
N ILE A 613 -5.72 40.93 -9.13
CA ILE A 613 -5.64 41.28 -10.55
C ILE A 613 -4.70 42.47 -10.74
N GLN A 614 -4.85 43.54 -9.95
CA GLN A 614 -3.98 44.71 -10.05
C GLN A 614 -2.50 44.38 -9.75
N GLN A 615 -2.26 43.49 -8.78
CA GLN A 615 -0.92 43.00 -8.50
C GLN A 615 -0.38 42.15 -9.67
N LEU A 616 -1.21 41.32 -10.26
CA LEU A 616 -0.85 40.47 -11.40
C LEU A 616 -0.57 41.30 -12.66
N GLU A 617 -1.31 42.38 -12.92
CA GLU A 617 -1.05 43.36 -13.99
C GLU A 617 0.33 43.99 -13.81
N LYS A 618 0.66 44.45 -12.61
CA LYS A 618 1.98 45.01 -12.31
C LYS A 618 3.10 43.98 -12.54
N LEU A 619 2.92 42.74 -12.08
CA LEU A 619 3.89 41.66 -12.29
C LEU A 619 4.03 41.26 -13.76
N ALA A 620 2.94 41.37 -14.53
CA ALA A 620 2.92 41.09 -15.96
C ALA A 620 3.70 42.15 -16.76
N ASP A 621 3.81 43.40 -16.29
CA ASP A 621 4.62 44.45 -16.93
C ASP A 621 6.12 44.33 -16.63
N GLU A 622 6.48 43.78 -15.48
CA GLU A 622 7.87 43.60 -15.05
C GLU A 622 8.65 42.56 -15.89
N THR A 623 9.98 42.55 -15.75
CA THR A 623 10.85 41.57 -16.41
C THR A 623 10.83 40.22 -15.68
N PRO A 624 10.91 39.09 -16.41
CA PRO A 624 10.90 37.77 -15.78
C PRO A 624 12.06 37.58 -14.80
N ASN A 625 11.73 37.26 -13.54
CA ASN A 625 12.70 36.92 -12.50
C ASN A 625 12.10 35.91 -11.49
N PRO A 626 12.93 35.18 -10.72
CA PRO A 626 12.45 34.14 -9.81
C PRO A 626 11.44 34.61 -8.76
N SER A 627 11.55 35.84 -8.26
CA SER A 627 10.61 36.39 -7.27
C SER A 627 9.25 36.67 -7.89
N ASN A 628 9.24 37.24 -9.10
CA ASN A 628 8.01 37.49 -9.87
C ASN A 628 7.32 36.19 -10.25
N LYS A 629 8.10 35.16 -10.61
CA LYS A 629 7.57 33.80 -10.85
C LYS A 629 6.75 33.29 -9.67
N LEU A 630 7.31 33.32 -8.46
CA LEU A 630 6.63 32.83 -7.26
C LEU A 630 5.35 33.63 -6.95
N ALA A 631 5.39 34.95 -7.14
CA ALA A 631 4.22 35.81 -6.93
C ALA A 631 3.11 35.53 -7.97
N ILE A 632 3.47 35.34 -9.24
CA ILE A 632 2.54 34.97 -10.32
C ILE A 632 1.89 33.61 -10.01
N ILE A 633 2.69 32.58 -9.72
CA ILE A 633 2.19 31.23 -9.39
C ILE A 633 1.26 31.28 -8.17
N HIS A 634 1.61 32.06 -7.15
CA HIS A 634 0.76 32.24 -5.97
C HIS A 634 -0.61 32.82 -6.34
N ILE A 635 -0.67 33.93 -7.08
CA ILE A 635 -1.94 34.57 -7.47
C ILE A 635 -2.78 33.64 -8.37
N LEU A 636 -2.16 33.01 -9.37
CA LEU A 636 -2.85 32.04 -10.24
C LEU A 636 -3.40 30.87 -9.44
N GLY A 637 -2.64 30.39 -8.44
CA GLY A 637 -3.08 29.37 -7.49
C GLY A 637 -4.31 29.80 -6.69
N LEU A 638 -4.36 31.05 -6.18
CA LEU A 638 -5.52 31.55 -5.43
C LEU A 638 -6.79 31.54 -6.28
N LEU A 639 -6.68 32.00 -7.54
CA LEU A 639 -7.80 32.00 -8.50
C LEU A 639 -8.27 30.58 -8.82
N SER A 640 -7.33 29.68 -9.15
CA SER A 640 -7.63 28.27 -9.46
C SER A 640 -8.36 27.60 -8.28
N ASN A 641 -7.90 27.83 -7.05
CA ASN A 641 -8.49 27.23 -5.85
C ASN A 641 -9.87 27.80 -5.50
N LEU A 642 -10.10 29.09 -5.74
CA LEU A 642 -11.44 29.69 -5.62
C LEU A 642 -12.43 29.07 -6.62
N PHE A 643 -12.03 28.95 -7.88
CA PHE A 643 -12.88 28.40 -8.93
C PHE A 643 -13.08 26.89 -8.81
N THR A 644 -12.24 26.19 -8.05
CA THR A 644 -12.41 24.76 -7.77
C THR A 644 -13.68 24.49 -6.95
N THR A 645 -14.10 25.42 -6.08
CA THR A 645 -15.20 25.19 -5.14
C THR A 645 -16.41 26.11 -5.35
N LEU A 646 -16.27 27.15 -6.17
CA LEU A 646 -17.36 28.05 -6.54
C LEU A 646 -18.24 27.47 -7.66
N ASP A 647 -19.10 26.52 -7.29
CA ASP A 647 -20.07 25.89 -8.18
C ASP A 647 -21.49 26.42 -7.92
N ILE A 648 -22.05 27.16 -8.88
CA ILE A 648 -23.38 27.78 -8.77
C ILE A 648 -24.46 26.86 -9.37
N SER A 649 -24.07 25.85 -10.16
CA SER A 649 -25.00 25.00 -10.92
C SER A 649 -25.88 24.12 -10.01
N LYS A 650 -25.36 23.75 -8.83
CA LYS A 650 -26.07 22.90 -7.85
C LYS A 650 -27.24 23.59 -7.13
N GLN A 651 -27.44 24.90 -7.27
CA GLN A 651 -28.65 25.54 -6.74
C GLN A 651 -29.93 25.07 -7.45
N ASP A 652 -29.83 24.64 -8.72
CA ASP A 652 -31.00 24.30 -9.53
C ASP A 652 -31.50 22.86 -9.30
N ASP A 653 -30.62 21.89 -9.01
CA ASP A 653 -30.98 20.46 -8.96
C ASP A 653 -31.67 20.01 -7.64
N GLU A 654 -31.33 20.59 -6.48
CA GLU A 654 -31.93 20.17 -5.18
C GLU A 654 -33.28 20.85 -4.88
N SER A 655 -33.70 21.84 -5.67
CA SER A 655 -35.01 22.49 -5.53
C SER A 655 -36.19 21.63 -6.01
N ALA A 656 -35.91 20.42 -6.53
CA ALA A 656 -36.88 19.51 -7.11
C ALA A 656 -37.44 18.44 -6.13
N ASP A 657 -36.88 18.26 -4.94
CA ASP A 657 -37.34 17.20 -4.01
C ASP A 657 -37.88 17.77 -2.68
N GLY A 658 -39.21 17.72 -2.50
CA GLY A 658 -39.85 17.72 -1.19
C GLY A 658 -40.38 19.05 -0.61
N SER A 659 -41.50 19.54 -1.15
CA SER A 659 -42.71 20.04 -0.43
C SER A 659 -43.29 21.40 -0.86
N VAL A 660 -44.58 21.34 -1.24
CA VAL A 660 -45.59 22.38 -1.46
C VAL A 660 -45.21 23.58 -2.36
N LEU A 661 -45.70 23.52 -3.60
CA LEU A 661 -45.75 24.65 -4.56
C LEU A 661 -46.52 25.86 -4.00
N PRO A 662 -45.95 27.07 -4.06
CA PRO A 662 -46.69 28.25 -4.46
C PRO A 662 -46.24 28.66 -5.87
N VAL A 663 -47.23 28.82 -6.74
CA VAL A 663 -47.13 29.37 -8.09
C VAL A 663 -46.15 30.55 -8.12
N LYS A 664 -44.98 30.38 -8.74
CA LYS A 664 -44.10 31.47 -9.15
C LYS A 664 -43.92 31.44 -10.66
N THR A 665 -44.19 32.61 -11.24
CA THR A 665 -43.83 33.09 -12.57
C THR A 665 -42.52 32.51 -13.10
N ALA A 666 -42.48 32.28 -14.42
CA ALA A 666 -41.30 31.80 -15.17
C ALA A 666 -39.97 32.39 -14.62
N PRO A 667 -38.92 31.57 -14.42
CA PRO A 667 -37.63 32.07 -13.97
C PRO A 667 -37.14 33.14 -14.94
N PRO A 668 -36.53 34.24 -14.45
CA PRO A 668 -35.77 35.14 -15.33
C PRO A 668 -34.68 34.32 -16.04
N PRO A 669 -34.28 34.70 -17.27
CA PRO A 669 -33.19 34.02 -17.96
C PRO A 669 -31.96 34.01 -17.03
N PRO A 670 -31.23 32.89 -16.92
CA PRO A 670 -30.06 32.83 -16.05
C PRO A 670 -29.08 33.92 -16.49
N GLY A 671 -28.71 34.79 -15.54
CA GLY A 671 -27.66 35.77 -15.76
C GLY A 671 -26.34 35.07 -16.10
N PRO A 672 -25.36 35.79 -16.68
CA PRO A 672 -24.07 35.20 -17.01
C PRO A 672 -23.40 34.64 -15.74
N ASN A 673 -22.84 33.43 -15.84
CA ASN A 673 -22.15 32.78 -14.74
C ASN A 673 -21.00 33.69 -14.23
N PRO A 674 -20.97 34.08 -12.94
CA PRO A 674 -19.96 34.97 -12.37
C PRO A 674 -18.51 34.55 -12.63
N VAL A 675 -18.23 33.25 -12.61
CA VAL A 675 -16.87 32.73 -12.86
C VAL A 675 -16.47 32.98 -14.31
N VAL A 676 -17.38 32.77 -15.26
CA VAL A 676 -17.14 33.03 -16.69
C VAL A 676 -16.84 34.51 -16.93
N VAL A 677 -17.60 35.41 -16.28
CA VAL A 677 -17.38 36.86 -16.40
C VAL A 677 -15.97 37.25 -15.93
N VAL A 678 -15.52 36.70 -14.80
CA VAL A 678 -14.16 36.97 -14.30
C VAL A 678 -13.09 36.34 -15.17
N LEU A 679 -13.28 35.11 -15.65
CA LEU A 679 -12.34 34.48 -16.58
C LEU A 679 -12.18 35.31 -17.85
N GLN A 680 -13.27 35.84 -18.42
CA GLN A 680 -13.23 36.74 -19.58
C GLN A 680 -12.45 38.04 -19.30
N GLN A 681 -12.62 38.62 -18.11
CA GLN A 681 -11.90 39.84 -17.71
C GLN A 681 -10.39 39.58 -17.52
N VAL A 682 -10.02 38.43 -16.96
CA VAL A 682 -8.62 38.08 -16.63
C VAL A 682 -7.91 37.43 -17.82
N PHE A 683 -8.62 37.00 -18.87
CA PHE A 683 -8.05 36.26 -19.99
C PHE A 683 -6.92 37.00 -20.72
N ALA A 684 -7.11 38.29 -21.02
CA ALA A 684 -6.10 39.11 -21.69
C ALA A 684 -4.81 39.25 -20.86
N LEU A 685 -4.95 39.30 -19.53
CA LEU A 685 -3.82 39.33 -18.61
C LEU A 685 -3.08 37.98 -18.59
N ILE A 686 -3.81 36.86 -18.60
CA ILE A 686 -3.22 35.51 -18.70
C ILE A 686 -2.42 35.36 -20.01
N GLN A 687 -2.96 35.84 -21.14
CA GLN A 687 -2.23 35.83 -22.41
C GLN A 687 -0.93 36.65 -22.35
N THR A 688 -0.98 37.82 -21.69
CA THR A 688 0.20 38.67 -21.49
C THR A 688 1.26 37.94 -20.66
N ILE A 689 0.87 37.23 -19.59
CA ILE A 689 1.79 36.42 -18.78
C ILE A 689 2.41 35.30 -19.62
N LEU A 690 1.58 34.53 -20.33
CA LEU A 690 2.05 33.43 -21.18
C LEU A 690 3.06 33.91 -22.21
N SER A 691 2.86 35.08 -22.82
CA SER A 691 3.80 35.63 -23.82
C SER A 691 5.22 35.83 -23.28
N LYS A 692 5.37 36.08 -21.98
CA LYS A 692 6.67 36.25 -21.29
C LYS A 692 7.20 34.97 -20.64
N TRP A 693 6.30 34.06 -20.22
CA TRP A 693 6.61 32.90 -19.37
C TRP A 693 6.38 31.55 -20.04
N LEU A 694 6.19 31.51 -21.36
CA LEU A 694 5.89 30.28 -22.10
C LEU A 694 6.93 29.17 -21.90
N ASN A 695 8.19 29.55 -21.68
CA ASN A 695 9.31 28.62 -21.47
C ASN A 695 9.39 28.06 -20.04
N ASP A 696 8.59 28.56 -19.10
CA ASP A 696 8.59 28.11 -17.71
C ASP A 696 7.42 27.12 -17.47
N SER A 697 7.76 25.85 -17.28
CA SER A 697 6.76 24.80 -17.08
C SER A 697 5.84 25.04 -15.88
N GLN A 698 6.35 25.61 -14.78
CA GLN A 698 5.54 25.81 -13.56
C GLN A 698 4.50 26.93 -13.75
N VAL A 699 4.86 28.00 -14.47
CA VAL A 699 3.90 29.08 -14.77
C VAL A 699 2.83 28.58 -15.74
N VAL A 700 3.24 27.84 -16.78
CA VAL A 700 2.31 27.25 -17.75
C VAL A 700 1.34 26.27 -17.08
N GLU A 701 1.85 25.41 -16.19
CA GLU A 701 1.03 24.48 -15.42
C GLU A 701 0.05 25.22 -14.50
N ALA A 702 0.48 26.29 -13.82
CA ALA A 702 -0.40 27.11 -12.99
C ALA A 702 -1.53 27.78 -13.80
N VAL A 703 -1.25 28.24 -15.03
CA VAL A 703 -2.26 28.77 -15.95
C VAL A 703 -3.22 27.67 -16.39
N CYS A 704 -2.71 26.50 -16.80
CA CYS A 704 -3.54 25.36 -17.18
C CYS A 704 -4.44 24.92 -16.01
N ALA A 705 -3.93 24.93 -14.78
CA ALA A 705 -4.67 24.57 -13.57
C ALA A 705 -5.85 25.51 -13.28
N ILE A 706 -5.79 26.79 -13.63
CA ILE A 706 -6.97 27.69 -13.52
C ILE A 706 -8.10 27.14 -14.38
N PHE A 707 -7.83 26.94 -15.66
CA PHE A 707 -8.85 26.50 -16.62
C PHE A 707 -9.29 25.06 -16.35
N GLU A 708 -8.37 24.17 -15.96
CA GLU A 708 -8.69 22.80 -15.59
C GLU A 708 -9.71 22.75 -14.44
N LYS A 709 -9.45 23.51 -13.37
CA LYS A 709 -10.37 23.57 -12.23
C LYS A 709 -11.69 24.24 -12.61
N SER A 710 -11.65 25.36 -13.34
CA SER A 710 -12.86 26.04 -13.82
C SER A 710 -13.72 25.16 -14.73
N VAL A 711 -13.12 24.41 -15.66
CA VAL A 711 -13.82 23.50 -16.56
C VAL A 711 -14.48 22.36 -15.78
N LYS A 712 -13.80 21.79 -14.78
CA LYS A 712 -14.36 20.75 -13.91
C LYS A 712 -15.52 21.24 -13.04
N THR A 713 -15.47 22.48 -12.58
CA THR A 713 -16.52 23.07 -11.74
C THR A 713 -17.73 23.51 -12.55
N LEU A 714 -17.52 24.19 -13.67
CA LEU A 714 -18.59 24.79 -14.46
C LEU A 714 -19.21 23.84 -15.49
N LEU A 715 -18.49 22.79 -15.90
CA LEU A 715 -18.93 21.84 -16.91
C LEU A 715 -19.43 22.55 -18.18
N HIS A 716 -20.72 22.43 -18.50
CA HIS A 716 -21.35 23.01 -19.69
C HIS A 716 -21.42 24.55 -19.64
N ASP A 717 -21.47 25.17 -18.45
CA ASP A 717 -21.48 26.63 -18.30
C ASP A 717 -20.17 27.28 -18.77
N PHE A 718 -19.10 26.50 -18.94
CA PHE A 718 -17.82 26.96 -19.48
C PHE A 718 -17.86 27.21 -21.01
N ALA A 719 -18.93 26.82 -21.71
CA ALA A 719 -19.07 26.94 -23.17
C ALA A 719 -18.61 28.30 -23.77
N PRO A 720 -18.90 29.48 -23.18
CA PRO A 720 -18.46 30.76 -23.73
C PRO A 720 -16.95 30.95 -23.83
N MET A 721 -16.16 30.20 -23.07
CA MET A 721 -14.69 30.29 -23.04
C MET A 721 -13.99 29.28 -23.96
N VAL A 722 -14.73 28.31 -24.52
CA VAL A 722 -14.15 27.17 -25.26
C VAL A 722 -13.31 27.59 -26.46
N SER A 723 -13.78 28.56 -27.26
CA SER A 723 -13.04 29.03 -28.44
C SER A 723 -11.71 29.70 -28.04
N GLN A 724 -11.76 30.61 -27.07
CA GLN A 724 -10.58 31.36 -26.61
C GLN A 724 -9.55 30.42 -25.99
N LEU A 725 -10.00 29.48 -25.15
CA LEU A 725 -9.12 28.49 -24.53
C LEU A 725 -8.48 27.56 -25.58
N SER A 726 -9.24 27.13 -26.58
CA SER A 726 -8.73 26.22 -27.61
C SER A 726 -7.62 26.87 -28.44
N GLU A 727 -7.79 28.14 -28.81
CA GLU A 727 -6.76 28.92 -29.52
C GLU A 727 -5.50 29.09 -28.67
N MET A 728 -5.66 29.44 -27.39
CA MET A 728 -4.54 29.62 -26.47
C MET A 728 -3.75 28.32 -26.27
N LEU A 729 -4.44 27.20 -26.01
CA LEU A 729 -3.80 25.89 -25.85
C LEU A 729 -3.08 25.43 -27.10
N GLY A 730 -3.66 25.68 -28.28
CA GLY A 730 -3.02 25.37 -29.56
C GLY A 730 -1.70 26.14 -29.75
N GLN A 731 -1.70 27.44 -29.46
CA GLN A 731 -0.49 28.28 -29.54
C GLN A 731 0.58 27.85 -28.54
N MET A 732 0.18 27.57 -27.30
CA MET A 732 1.07 27.11 -26.24
C MET A 732 1.74 25.79 -26.61
N TYR A 733 0.93 24.78 -26.96
CA TYR A 733 1.42 23.44 -27.25
C TYR A 733 2.30 23.39 -28.50
N SER A 734 2.00 24.21 -29.51
CA SER A 734 2.81 24.32 -30.73
C SER A 734 4.20 24.93 -30.47
N THR A 735 4.33 25.74 -29.42
CA THR A 735 5.60 26.38 -29.06
C THR A 735 6.40 25.49 -28.11
N ILE A 736 5.77 25.02 -27.03
CA ILE A 736 6.37 24.14 -26.02
C ILE A 736 5.35 23.08 -25.61
N PRO A 737 5.50 21.83 -26.09
CA PRO A 737 4.64 20.72 -25.73
C PRO A 737 4.74 20.39 -24.23
N GLN A 738 3.59 20.33 -23.55
CA GLN A 738 3.49 19.96 -22.12
C GLN A 738 2.28 19.06 -21.87
N ALA A 739 2.40 18.11 -20.95
CA ALA A 739 1.34 17.16 -20.59
C ALA A 739 0.05 17.86 -20.10
N SER A 740 0.17 18.95 -19.35
CA SER A 740 -0.96 19.72 -18.82
C SER A 740 -1.94 20.23 -19.88
N ALA A 741 -1.44 20.61 -21.06
CA ALA A 741 -2.28 21.05 -22.18
C ALA A 741 -3.06 19.88 -22.81
N LEU A 742 -2.46 18.68 -22.88
CA LEU A 742 -3.15 17.46 -23.33
C LEU A 742 -4.25 17.05 -22.35
N ASP A 743 -3.98 17.14 -21.04
CA ASP A 743 -4.95 16.84 -20.00
C ASP A 743 -6.13 17.81 -19.99
N LEU A 744 -5.88 19.10 -20.21
CA LEU A 744 -6.95 20.08 -20.34
C LEU A 744 -7.77 19.86 -21.62
N THR A 745 -7.11 19.56 -22.74
CA THR A 745 -7.79 19.17 -24.00
C THR A 745 -8.67 17.94 -23.78
N ARG A 746 -8.17 16.93 -23.05
CA ARG A 746 -8.90 15.72 -22.69
C ARG A 746 -10.17 16.02 -21.88
N GLN A 747 -10.11 16.97 -20.96
CA GLN A 747 -11.28 17.40 -20.19
C GLN A 747 -12.30 18.14 -21.06
N MET A 748 -11.85 19.01 -21.95
CA MET A 748 -12.73 19.68 -22.92
C MET A 748 -13.43 18.66 -23.83
N VAL A 749 -12.71 17.63 -24.32
CA VAL A 749 -13.31 16.52 -25.07
C VAL A 749 -14.32 15.74 -24.22
N HIS A 750 -14.02 15.49 -22.94
CA HIS A 750 -14.92 14.74 -22.06
C HIS A 750 -16.28 15.43 -21.86
N ILE A 751 -16.27 16.75 -21.67
CA ILE A 751 -17.47 17.54 -21.32
C ILE A 751 -18.27 17.91 -22.57
N PHE A 752 -17.61 18.42 -23.61
CA PHE A 752 -18.29 19.03 -24.76
C PHE A 752 -18.50 18.07 -25.94
N ALA A 753 -18.16 16.77 -25.82
CA ALA A 753 -18.32 15.81 -26.92
C ALA A 753 -19.76 15.69 -27.46
N SER A 754 -20.77 15.89 -26.61
CA SER A 754 -22.19 15.85 -27.02
C SER A 754 -22.69 17.16 -27.63
N GLU A 755 -21.97 18.27 -27.48
CA GLU A 755 -22.43 19.60 -27.90
C GLU A 755 -21.97 19.95 -29.32
N THR A 756 -22.90 20.04 -30.26
CA THR A 756 -22.55 20.30 -31.67
C THR A 756 -22.00 21.69 -31.92
N ASP A 757 -22.45 22.69 -31.15
CA ASP A 757 -22.20 24.10 -31.45
C ASP A 757 -20.83 24.58 -30.91
N HIS A 758 -20.38 23.99 -29.80
CA HIS A 758 -19.15 24.39 -29.10
C HIS A 758 -17.96 23.44 -29.33
N PHE A 759 -18.18 22.28 -29.95
CA PHE A 759 -17.12 21.31 -30.21
C PHE A 759 -16.16 21.62 -31.39
N PRO A 760 -16.51 22.39 -32.44
CA PRO A 760 -15.58 22.61 -33.57
C PRO A 760 -14.20 23.17 -33.19
N PRO A 761 -14.06 24.14 -32.26
CA PRO A 761 -12.74 24.58 -31.77
C PRO A 761 -11.95 23.47 -31.06
N ILE A 762 -12.63 22.59 -30.30
CA ILE A 762 -12.01 21.47 -29.58
C ILE A 762 -11.50 20.42 -30.58
N LYS A 763 -12.26 20.15 -31.65
CA LYS A 763 -11.83 19.28 -32.74
C LYS A 763 -10.53 19.81 -33.37
N ALA A 764 -10.48 21.10 -33.69
CA ALA A 764 -9.27 21.71 -34.26
C ALA A 764 -8.07 21.63 -33.30
N LEU A 765 -8.30 21.84 -32.00
CA LEU A 765 -7.27 21.67 -30.96
C LEU A 765 -6.77 20.22 -30.90
N PHE A 766 -7.67 19.24 -30.86
CA PHE A 766 -7.33 17.81 -30.80
C PHE A 766 -6.43 17.39 -31.97
N GLU A 767 -6.76 17.83 -33.19
CA GLU A 767 -5.98 17.54 -34.40
C GLU A 767 -4.59 18.18 -34.33
N LEU A 768 -4.52 19.44 -33.89
CA LEU A 768 -3.27 20.18 -33.72
C LEU A 768 -2.34 19.51 -32.68
N VAL A 769 -2.85 19.26 -31.47
CA VAL A 769 -2.02 18.65 -30.40
C VAL A 769 -1.57 17.27 -30.81
N THR A 770 -2.42 16.48 -31.48
CA THR A 770 -2.02 15.15 -31.96
C THR A 770 -0.90 15.22 -32.98
N SER A 771 -0.99 16.13 -33.96
CA SER A 771 0.08 16.32 -34.95
C SER A 771 1.40 16.73 -34.28
N VAL A 772 1.36 17.65 -33.32
CA VAL A 772 2.56 18.10 -32.59
C VAL A 772 3.14 16.96 -31.75
N THR A 773 2.33 16.23 -30.98
CA THR A 773 2.80 15.12 -30.14
C THR A 773 3.46 14.02 -30.97
N LEU A 774 2.89 13.67 -32.13
CA LEU A 774 3.50 12.69 -33.03
C LEU A 774 4.87 13.14 -33.55
N SER A 775 5.03 14.44 -33.84
CA SER A 775 6.33 14.99 -34.25
C SER A 775 7.38 14.95 -33.14
N VAL A 776 6.97 15.20 -31.89
CA VAL A 776 7.84 15.10 -30.69
C VAL A 776 8.25 13.65 -30.48
N PHE A 777 7.30 12.72 -30.56
CA PHE A 777 7.54 11.29 -30.38
C PHE A 777 8.54 10.72 -31.40
N GLN A 778 8.55 11.23 -32.63
CA GLN A 778 9.52 10.83 -33.66
C GLN A 778 10.95 11.28 -33.35
N GLN A 779 11.14 12.37 -32.60
CA GLN A 779 12.48 12.88 -32.25
C GLN A 779 13.12 12.07 -31.12
N GLY A 780 12.30 11.61 -30.17
CA GLY A 780 12.75 10.86 -29.02
C GLY A 780 11.57 10.17 -28.33
N PRO A 781 11.24 8.91 -28.69
CA PRO A 781 10.05 8.23 -28.16
C PRO A 781 10.02 8.20 -26.63
N ARG A 782 11.19 8.04 -26.00
CA ARG A 782 11.34 7.86 -24.55
C ARG A 782 11.75 9.12 -23.79
N ASP A 783 11.91 10.26 -24.46
CA ASP A 783 12.41 11.48 -23.83
C ASP A 783 11.31 12.20 -23.02
N HIS A 784 10.05 11.93 -23.34
CA HIS A 784 8.87 12.55 -22.71
C HIS A 784 7.78 11.52 -22.32
N PRO A 785 8.03 10.61 -21.35
CA PRO A 785 7.05 9.61 -20.95
C PRO A 785 5.74 10.18 -20.39
N ASP A 786 5.79 11.38 -19.80
CA ASP A 786 4.67 12.15 -19.27
C ASP A 786 3.73 12.65 -20.38
N ILE A 787 4.29 13.20 -21.46
CA ILE A 787 3.51 13.62 -22.64
C ILE A 787 2.86 12.40 -23.29
N VAL A 788 3.58 11.28 -23.38
CA VAL A 788 3.04 10.04 -23.96
C VAL A 788 1.89 9.47 -23.11
N ASP A 789 2.00 9.52 -21.78
CA ASP A 789 0.91 9.13 -20.87
C ASP A 789 -0.36 9.97 -21.13
N SER A 790 -0.27 11.30 -20.97
CA SER A 790 -1.43 12.19 -21.19
C SER A 790 -1.97 12.12 -22.62
N PHE A 791 -1.10 11.87 -23.61
CA PHE A 791 -1.50 11.66 -25.00
C PHE A 791 -2.33 10.38 -25.17
N MET A 792 -1.89 9.25 -24.63
CA MET A 792 -2.65 8.00 -24.70
C MET A 792 -4.00 8.11 -23.97
N GLN A 793 -4.04 8.82 -22.84
CA GLN A 793 -5.31 9.12 -22.15
C GLN A 793 -6.24 10.01 -22.99
N LEU A 794 -5.71 11.02 -23.68
CA LEU A 794 -6.49 11.87 -24.59
C LEU A 794 -7.08 11.04 -25.74
N GLN A 795 -6.29 10.18 -26.37
CA GLN A 795 -6.76 9.31 -27.46
C GLN A 795 -7.83 8.33 -26.97
N ALA A 796 -7.62 7.69 -25.81
CA ALA A 796 -8.62 6.83 -25.18
C ALA A 796 -9.94 7.57 -24.89
N GLN A 797 -9.83 8.81 -24.38
CA GLN A 797 -10.99 9.64 -24.07
C GLN A 797 -11.76 10.06 -25.33
N ALA A 798 -11.06 10.36 -26.42
CA ALA A 798 -11.63 10.66 -27.72
C ALA A 798 -12.41 9.47 -28.28
N LEU A 799 -11.83 8.26 -28.28
CA LEU A 799 -12.51 7.03 -28.68
C LEU A 799 -13.77 6.79 -27.86
N LYS A 800 -13.68 6.96 -26.53
CA LYS A 800 -14.80 6.70 -25.62
C LYS A 800 -15.99 7.65 -25.78
N ARG A 801 -15.74 8.95 -26.02
CA ARG A 801 -16.80 9.99 -26.00
C ARG A 801 -17.19 10.50 -27.39
N LYS A 802 -16.24 10.59 -28.30
CA LYS A 802 -16.46 11.07 -29.68
C LYS A 802 -15.63 10.26 -30.67
N PRO A 803 -15.98 8.97 -30.90
CA PRO A 803 -15.29 8.11 -31.87
C PRO A 803 -15.08 8.79 -33.23
N ASP A 804 -16.05 9.61 -33.68
CA ASP A 804 -16.03 10.34 -34.95
C ASP A 804 -14.76 11.18 -35.19
N LEU A 805 -14.03 11.57 -34.14
CA LEU A 805 -12.74 12.24 -34.26
C LEU A 805 -11.71 11.41 -35.04
N PHE A 806 -11.77 10.07 -34.96
CA PHE A 806 -10.89 9.15 -35.68
C PHE A 806 -11.26 8.97 -37.16
N LEU A 807 -12.37 9.58 -37.60
CA LEU A 807 -12.75 9.63 -39.03
C LEU A 807 -12.21 10.88 -39.73
N SER A 808 -11.54 11.78 -39.02
CA SER A 808 -10.99 13.01 -39.61
C SER A 808 -9.81 12.70 -40.54
N GLU A 809 -9.83 13.25 -41.76
CA GLU A 809 -8.75 13.06 -42.74
C GLU A 809 -7.41 13.66 -42.30
N SER A 810 -7.43 14.61 -41.36
CA SER A 810 -6.25 15.27 -40.78
C SER A 810 -5.55 14.44 -39.71
N LEU A 811 -6.15 13.35 -39.22
CA LEU A 811 -5.59 12.50 -38.18
C LEU A 811 -4.84 11.30 -38.78
N ASP A 812 -3.53 11.19 -38.52
CA ASP A 812 -2.76 10.00 -38.87
C ASP A 812 -2.97 8.87 -37.85
N VAL A 813 -4.07 8.14 -38.02
CA VAL A 813 -4.47 7.00 -37.20
C VAL A 813 -3.37 5.92 -37.13
N LYS A 814 -2.62 5.73 -38.22
CA LYS A 814 -1.53 4.74 -38.28
C LYS A 814 -0.36 5.15 -37.39
N ALA A 815 0.02 6.43 -37.41
CA ALA A 815 1.05 6.95 -36.52
C ALA A 815 0.65 6.89 -35.04
N VAL A 816 -0.61 7.20 -34.70
CA VAL A 816 -1.12 7.08 -33.32
C VAL A 816 -1.08 5.62 -32.85
N PHE A 817 -1.51 4.68 -33.70
CA PHE A 817 -1.43 3.24 -33.40
C PHE A 817 0.01 2.77 -33.17
N HIS A 818 0.94 3.20 -34.03
CA HIS A 818 2.36 2.86 -33.88
C HIS A 818 2.99 3.46 -32.62
N CYS A 819 2.63 4.70 -32.27
CA CYS A 819 3.01 5.33 -31.02
C CYS A 819 2.56 4.47 -29.83
N GLY A 820 1.30 4.04 -29.81
CA GLY A 820 0.77 3.12 -28.78
C GLY A 820 1.57 1.82 -28.68
N ILE A 821 1.93 1.19 -29.80
CA ILE A 821 2.72 -0.05 -29.80
C ILE A 821 4.09 0.14 -29.14
N LEU A 822 4.77 1.23 -29.47
CA LEU A 822 6.08 1.54 -28.91
C LEU A 822 5.99 1.88 -27.42
N SER A 823 4.93 2.57 -26.99
CA SER A 823 4.67 2.94 -25.60
C SER A 823 4.42 1.76 -24.67
N LEU A 824 3.99 0.60 -25.18
CA LEU A 824 3.90 -0.65 -24.39
C LEU A 824 5.27 -1.15 -23.91
N LYS A 825 6.36 -0.75 -24.55
CA LYS A 825 7.74 -1.15 -24.21
C LYS A 825 8.44 -0.16 -23.27
N PHE A 826 7.70 0.75 -22.65
CA PHE A 826 8.26 1.77 -21.76
C PHE A 826 8.48 1.17 -20.36
N PRO A 827 9.55 1.58 -19.64
CA PRO A 827 9.75 1.14 -18.26
C PRO A 827 8.75 1.76 -17.29
N GLU A 828 8.15 2.91 -17.64
CA GLU A 828 7.20 3.64 -16.79
C GLU A 828 5.81 2.96 -16.78
N ALA A 829 5.43 2.39 -15.63
CA ALA A 829 4.13 1.74 -15.46
C ALA A 829 2.90 2.64 -15.77
N PRO A 830 2.88 3.95 -15.42
CA PRO A 830 1.76 4.84 -15.78
C PRO A 830 1.54 4.94 -17.30
N THR A 831 2.61 5.16 -18.07
CA THR A 831 2.56 5.26 -19.54
C THR A 831 2.08 3.96 -20.19
N VAL A 832 2.55 2.81 -19.70
CA VAL A 832 2.09 1.49 -20.20
C VAL A 832 0.60 1.29 -19.87
N LYS A 833 0.16 1.64 -18.66
CA LYS A 833 -1.26 1.54 -18.26
C LYS A 833 -2.16 2.42 -19.13
N ALA A 834 -1.78 3.66 -19.39
CA ALA A 834 -2.52 4.56 -20.28
C ALA A 834 -2.58 4.04 -21.72
N THR A 835 -1.49 3.47 -22.20
CA THR A 835 -1.42 2.82 -23.50
C THR A 835 -2.36 1.60 -23.60
N CYS A 836 -2.42 0.77 -22.56
CA CYS A 836 -3.38 -0.34 -22.47
C CYS A 836 -4.82 0.17 -22.48
N LEU A 837 -5.13 1.27 -21.77
CA LEU A 837 -6.45 1.90 -21.80
C LEU A 837 -6.82 2.38 -23.21
N TYR A 838 -5.88 3.00 -23.93
CA TYR A 838 -6.07 3.37 -25.33
C TYR A 838 -6.45 2.17 -26.19
N PHE A 839 -5.70 1.06 -26.15
CA PHE A 839 -6.05 -0.13 -26.93
C PHE A 839 -7.37 -0.78 -26.49
N THR A 840 -7.69 -0.73 -25.19
CA THR A 840 -8.96 -1.23 -24.65
C THR A 840 -10.15 -0.48 -25.23
N GLU A 841 -10.03 0.84 -25.43
CA GLU A 841 -11.08 1.66 -26.04
C GLU A 841 -11.03 1.62 -27.57
N LEU A 842 -9.87 1.38 -28.20
CA LEU A 842 -9.70 1.34 -29.66
C LEU A 842 -10.32 0.09 -30.31
N LEU A 843 -10.04 -1.09 -29.74
CA LEU A 843 -10.40 -2.38 -30.35
C LEU A 843 -11.92 -2.59 -30.53
N PRO A 844 -12.80 -2.19 -29.59
CA PRO A 844 -14.25 -2.28 -29.77
C PRO A 844 -14.77 -1.53 -31.00
N HIS A 845 -14.12 -0.44 -31.41
CA HIS A 845 -14.55 0.36 -32.56
C HIS A 845 -14.11 -0.19 -33.92
N CYS A 846 -13.37 -1.31 -33.97
CA CYS A 846 -12.92 -1.91 -35.23
C CYS A 846 -14.07 -2.48 -36.08
N SER A 847 -15.21 -2.86 -35.47
CA SER A 847 -16.40 -3.27 -36.24
C SER A 847 -17.08 -2.10 -36.95
N ASP A 848 -17.04 -0.93 -36.31
CA ASP A 848 -17.85 0.22 -36.69
C ASP A 848 -17.04 1.24 -37.52
N MET A 849 -15.70 1.13 -37.53
CA MET A 849 -14.79 2.06 -38.20
C MET A 849 -13.80 1.34 -39.14
N PRO A 850 -14.05 1.37 -40.47
CA PRO A 850 -13.22 0.66 -41.45
C PRO A 850 -11.74 1.08 -41.50
N LEU A 851 -11.43 2.35 -41.19
CA LEU A 851 -10.04 2.84 -41.16
C LEU A 851 -9.25 2.23 -39.99
N LEU A 852 -9.85 2.17 -38.80
CA LEU A 852 -9.28 1.49 -37.64
C LEU A 852 -9.08 -0.01 -37.90
N ALA A 853 -10.09 -0.65 -38.49
CA ALA A 853 -10.01 -2.06 -38.87
C ALA A 853 -8.84 -2.33 -39.82
N ARG A 854 -8.58 -1.46 -40.80
CA ARG A 854 -7.45 -1.59 -41.73
C ARG A 854 -6.10 -1.45 -41.02
N VAL A 855 -5.93 -0.45 -40.16
CA VAL A 855 -4.68 -0.25 -39.40
C VAL A 855 -4.40 -1.44 -38.50
N VAL A 856 -5.42 -1.97 -37.80
CA VAL A 856 -5.28 -3.16 -36.97
C VAL A 856 -5.02 -4.42 -37.81
N GLN A 857 -5.60 -4.54 -39.01
CA GLN A 857 -5.31 -5.66 -39.92
C GLN A 857 -3.88 -5.63 -40.47
N GLU A 858 -3.38 -4.44 -40.83
CA GLU A 858 -2.03 -4.27 -41.40
C GLU A 858 -0.95 -4.36 -40.33
N ASP A 859 -1.10 -3.61 -39.24
CA ASP A 859 -0.06 -3.40 -38.24
C ASP A 859 -0.36 -4.08 -36.90
N GLY A 860 -1.53 -4.71 -36.72
CA GLY A 860 -1.88 -5.40 -35.47
C GLY A 860 -0.95 -6.57 -35.14
N LYS A 861 -0.26 -7.14 -36.13
CA LYS A 861 0.87 -8.06 -35.87
C LYS A 861 1.92 -7.39 -34.99
N LEU A 862 2.30 -6.13 -35.26
CA LEU A 862 3.28 -5.39 -34.46
C LEU A 862 2.82 -5.19 -33.00
N LEU A 863 1.52 -5.01 -32.75
CA LEU A 863 0.96 -4.95 -31.39
C LEU A 863 1.17 -6.27 -30.65
N VAL A 864 0.94 -7.39 -31.32
CA VAL A 864 1.15 -8.74 -30.78
C VAL A 864 2.66 -9.04 -30.58
N GLN A 865 3.53 -8.49 -31.45
CA GLN A 865 5.00 -8.55 -31.33
C GLN A 865 5.53 -7.68 -30.20
N ALA A 866 4.94 -6.51 -29.98
CA ALA A 866 5.41 -5.58 -28.96
C ALA A 866 5.14 -6.07 -27.54
N VAL A 867 4.15 -6.92 -27.38
CA VAL A 867 3.86 -7.64 -26.12
C VAL A 867 4.82 -8.83 -25.90
N ASP A 868 5.74 -9.13 -26.82
CA ASP A 868 6.79 -10.20 -26.82
C ASP A 868 6.33 -11.63 -26.42
N LEU A 869 5.06 -11.83 -26.06
CA LEU A 869 4.49 -13.10 -25.61
C LEU A 869 3.66 -13.79 -26.70
N PHE A 870 3.24 -13.09 -27.76
CA PHE A 870 2.18 -13.60 -28.63
C PHE A 870 2.50 -13.71 -30.13
N LEU A 871 3.68 -13.30 -30.62
CA LEU A 871 4.07 -13.50 -32.02
C LEU A 871 5.11 -14.59 -32.23
N SER A 872 4.62 -15.82 -32.25
CA SER A 872 5.12 -16.77 -33.23
C SER A 872 3.95 -17.19 -34.12
N GLU A 873 4.20 -17.48 -35.40
CA GLU A 873 3.25 -18.22 -36.25
C GLU A 873 2.99 -19.66 -35.74
N SER A 874 3.59 -19.99 -34.59
CA SER A 874 3.32 -21.13 -33.72
C SER A 874 2.63 -20.71 -32.40
N LEU A 875 1.76 -19.69 -32.39
CA LEU A 875 0.92 -19.44 -31.22
C LEU A 875 -0.08 -20.58 -31.09
N ASP A 876 0.35 -21.58 -30.35
CA ASP A 876 -0.46 -22.71 -30.00
C ASP A 876 -1.55 -22.22 -29.05
N VAL A 877 -2.75 -21.98 -29.59
CA VAL A 877 -3.95 -21.60 -28.82
C VAL A 877 -4.16 -22.59 -27.68
N LYS A 878 -3.77 -23.86 -27.88
CA LYS A 878 -3.74 -24.89 -26.84
C LYS A 878 -2.73 -24.54 -25.75
N ALA A 879 -1.51 -24.17 -26.09
CA ALA A 879 -0.49 -23.76 -25.12
C ALA A 879 -0.89 -22.49 -24.34
N VAL A 880 -1.53 -21.51 -24.98
CA VAL A 880 -2.04 -20.31 -24.28
C VAL A 880 -3.19 -20.67 -23.35
N PHE A 881 -4.14 -21.48 -23.81
CA PHE A 881 -5.23 -22.00 -22.99
C PHE A 881 -4.70 -22.80 -21.79
N HIS A 882 -3.67 -23.62 -21.99
CA HIS A 882 -2.98 -24.34 -20.92
C HIS A 882 -2.22 -23.41 -19.97
N CYS A 883 -1.56 -22.38 -20.48
CA CYS A 883 -0.89 -21.37 -19.66
C CYS A 883 -1.90 -20.67 -18.74
N GLY A 884 -3.08 -20.31 -19.26
CA GLY A 884 -4.20 -19.83 -18.46
C GLY A 884 -4.63 -20.85 -17.40
N ILE A 885 -4.82 -22.13 -17.75
CA ILE A 885 -5.19 -23.17 -16.78
C ILE A 885 -4.16 -23.30 -15.66
N LEU A 886 -2.86 -23.26 -15.98
CA LEU A 886 -1.78 -23.31 -14.99
C LEU A 886 -1.77 -22.07 -14.10
N SER A 887 -2.04 -20.89 -14.67
CA SER A 887 -2.06 -19.61 -13.97
C SER A 887 -3.20 -19.50 -12.95
N LEU A 888 -4.32 -20.23 -13.16
CA LEU A 888 -5.38 -20.37 -12.15
C LEU A 888 -4.93 -21.07 -10.86
N LYS A 889 -3.81 -21.82 -10.92
CA LYS A 889 -3.26 -22.56 -9.77
C LYS A 889 -2.13 -21.79 -9.06
N PHE A 890 -1.86 -20.56 -9.47
CA PHE A 890 -0.82 -19.73 -8.86
C PHE A 890 -1.30 -19.15 -7.53
N PRO A 891 -0.40 -18.93 -6.55
CA PRO A 891 -0.77 -18.40 -5.24
C PRO A 891 -1.13 -16.91 -5.28
N GLU A 892 -0.68 -16.15 -6.29
CA GLU A 892 -0.89 -14.71 -6.38
C GLU A 892 -2.33 -14.36 -6.84
N ALA A 893 -3.11 -13.77 -5.93
CA ALA A 893 -4.49 -13.36 -6.22
C ALA A 893 -4.65 -12.43 -7.46
N PRO A 894 -3.75 -11.46 -7.73
CA PRO A 894 -3.82 -10.66 -8.95
C PRO A 894 -3.70 -11.50 -10.23
N THR A 895 -2.83 -12.50 -10.24
CA THR A 895 -2.60 -13.40 -11.39
C THR A 895 -3.83 -14.26 -11.66
N VAL A 896 -4.40 -14.87 -10.61
CA VAL A 896 -5.62 -15.68 -10.74
C VAL A 896 -6.80 -14.81 -11.18
N LYS A 897 -6.95 -13.60 -10.62
CA LYS A 897 -7.98 -12.64 -11.03
C LYS A 897 -7.86 -12.25 -12.50
N ALA A 898 -6.66 -11.91 -12.97
CA ALA A 898 -6.42 -11.60 -14.37
C ALA A 898 -6.71 -12.81 -15.28
N THR A 899 -6.38 -14.02 -14.84
CA THR A 899 -6.63 -15.25 -15.58
C THR A 899 -8.11 -15.61 -15.66
N CYS A 900 -8.87 -15.42 -14.57
CA CYS A 900 -10.32 -15.58 -14.58
C CYS A 900 -10.99 -14.57 -15.53
N LEU A 901 -10.52 -13.32 -15.53
CA LEU A 901 -10.97 -12.31 -16.51
C LEU A 901 -10.64 -12.74 -17.94
N TYR A 902 -9.42 -13.21 -18.19
CA TYR A 902 -9.02 -13.76 -19.49
C TYR A 902 -9.98 -14.85 -19.98
N PHE A 903 -10.31 -15.86 -19.17
CA PHE A 903 -11.26 -16.90 -19.59
C PHE A 903 -12.69 -16.39 -19.74
N THR A 904 -13.11 -15.44 -18.89
CA THR A 904 -14.46 -14.85 -18.96
C THR A 904 -14.67 -14.10 -20.28
N GLU A 905 -13.63 -13.42 -20.78
CA GLU A 905 -13.62 -12.72 -22.07
C GLU A 905 -13.35 -13.68 -23.25
N LEU A 906 -12.56 -14.74 -23.06
CA LEU A 906 -12.21 -15.69 -24.14
C LEU A 906 -13.39 -16.61 -24.52
N LEU A 907 -14.09 -17.17 -23.54
CA LEU A 907 -15.13 -18.19 -23.76
C LEU A 907 -16.33 -17.73 -24.61
N PRO A 908 -16.80 -16.47 -24.55
CA PRO A 908 -17.85 -15.96 -25.44
C PRO A 908 -17.52 -16.12 -26.93
N HIS A 909 -16.25 -16.07 -27.31
CA HIS A 909 -15.81 -16.17 -28.70
C HIS A 909 -15.71 -17.61 -29.23
N CYS A 910 -16.08 -18.63 -28.45
CA CYS A 910 -16.07 -20.02 -28.90
C CYS A 910 -16.98 -20.28 -30.12
N SER A 911 -18.07 -19.51 -30.29
CA SER A 911 -18.92 -19.61 -31.47
C SER A 911 -18.25 -19.05 -32.74
N ASP A 912 -17.37 -18.08 -32.56
CA ASP A 912 -16.85 -17.25 -33.64
C ASP A 912 -15.44 -17.72 -34.09
N MET A 913 -14.76 -18.51 -33.25
CA MET A 913 -13.40 -19.01 -33.50
C MET A 913 -13.31 -20.54 -33.49
N PRO A 914 -13.23 -21.21 -34.67
CA PRO A 914 -13.18 -22.67 -34.77
C PRO A 914 -11.99 -23.35 -34.08
N LEU A 915 -10.82 -22.68 -34.03
CA LEU A 915 -9.63 -23.21 -33.34
C LEU A 915 -9.80 -23.20 -31.82
N LEU A 916 -10.34 -22.10 -31.27
CA LEU A 916 -10.68 -21.99 -29.85
C LEU A 916 -11.77 -23.00 -29.47
N ALA A 917 -12.80 -23.16 -30.31
CA ALA A 917 -13.84 -24.16 -30.10
C ALA A 917 -13.27 -25.59 -29.98
N ARG A 918 -12.28 -25.94 -30.82
CA ARG A 918 -11.57 -27.23 -30.73
C ARG A 918 -10.78 -27.35 -29.43
N VAL A 919 -10.01 -26.34 -29.05
CA VAL A 919 -9.21 -26.35 -27.80
C VAL A 919 -10.12 -26.44 -26.57
N VAL A 920 -11.21 -25.69 -26.54
CA VAL A 920 -12.20 -25.76 -25.44
C VAL A 920 -12.87 -27.12 -25.43
N GLN A 921 -13.19 -27.71 -26.57
CA GLN A 921 -13.77 -29.06 -26.64
C GLN A 921 -12.80 -30.15 -26.16
N GLU A 922 -11.51 -30.04 -26.49
CA GLU A 922 -10.46 -31.00 -26.09
C GLU A 922 -10.03 -30.83 -24.63
N ASP A 923 -9.77 -29.60 -24.19
CA ASP A 923 -9.07 -29.30 -22.94
C ASP A 923 -9.93 -28.50 -21.94
N GLY A 924 -11.16 -28.10 -22.29
CA GLY A 924 -12.06 -27.35 -21.40
C GLY A 924 -12.42 -28.11 -20.12
N LYS A 925 -12.32 -29.45 -20.12
CA LYS A 925 -12.41 -30.26 -18.90
C LYS A 925 -11.31 -29.91 -17.88
N LEU A 926 -10.09 -29.65 -18.34
CA LEU A 926 -8.96 -29.28 -17.49
C LEU A 926 -9.18 -27.89 -16.87
N LEU A 927 -9.80 -26.97 -17.61
CA LEU A 927 -10.23 -25.67 -17.07
C LEU A 927 -11.27 -25.84 -15.96
N VAL A 928 -12.31 -26.65 -16.18
CA VAL A 928 -13.33 -26.96 -15.16
C VAL A 928 -12.67 -27.60 -13.93
N GLN A 929 -11.74 -28.51 -14.12
CA GLN A 929 -11.00 -29.13 -13.03
C GLN A 929 -10.17 -28.10 -12.24
N ALA A 930 -9.39 -27.24 -12.90
CA ALA A 930 -8.60 -26.22 -12.22
C ALA A 930 -9.47 -25.20 -11.45
N VAL A 931 -10.61 -24.81 -12.02
CA VAL A 931 -11.59 -23.95 -11.35
C VAL A 931 -12.16 -24.65 -10.10
N LEU A 932 -12.52 -25.93 -10.20
CA LEU A 932 -13.04 -26.70 -9.06
C LEU A 932 -11.98 -26.99 -8.00
N GLU A 933 -10.71 -27.15 -8.36
CA GLU A 933 -9.59 -27.23 -7.41
C GLU A 933 -9.43 -25.91 -6.64
N GLY A 934 -9.52 -24.77 -7.33
CA GLY A 934 -9.52 -23.45 -6.70
C GLY A 934 -10.68 -23.27 -5.71
N ILE A 935 -11.90 -23.64 -6.12
CA ILE A 935 -13.10 -23.64 -5.28
C ILE A 935 -12.96 -24.64 -4.11
N GLY A 936 -12.36 -25.80 -4.34
CA GLY A 936 -12.19 -26.88 -3.37
C GLY A 936 -11.26 -26.55 -2.20
N GLY A 937 -10.41 -25.54 -2.35
CA GLY A 937 -9.42 -25.18 -1.32
C GLY A 937 -8.11 -24.64 -1.90
N GLY A 938 -7.84 -24.85 -3.19
CA GLY A 938 -6.54 -24.57 -3.81
C GLY A 938 -6.25 -23.09 -4.09
N ALA A 939 -7.25 -22.20 -3.99
CA ALA A 939 -7.09 -20.76 -4.14
C ALA A 939 -7.63 -20.00 -2.92
N SER A 940 -7.30 -18.70 -2.78
CA SER A 940 -7.85 -17.87 -1.71
C SER A 940 -9.37 -17.66 -1.86
N ARG A 941 -10.09 -17.53 -0.73
CA ARG A 941 -11.55 -17.32 -0.68
C ARG A 941 -11.99 -16.02 -1.37
N ASN A 942 -11.14 -15.00 -1.37
CA ASN A 942 -11.42 -13.71 -2.02
C ASN A 942 -11.51 -13.80 -3.56
N LEU A 943 -11.16 -14.95 -4.16
CA LEU A 943 -11.20 -15.22 -5.60
C LEU A 943 -12.46 -15.97 -6.07
N MET A 944 -13.35 -16.38 -5.16
CA MET A 944 -14.50 -17.23 -5.53
C MET A 944 -15.47 -16.55 -6.49
N ASP A 945 -15.62 -15.24 -6.36
CA ASP A 945 -16.41 -14.43 -7.28
C ASP A 945 -15.91 -14.57 -8.70
N GLN A 946 -14.59 -14.55 -8.91
CA GLN A 946 -13.91 -14.63 -10.20
C GLN A 946 -14.03 -16.04 -10.80
N PHE A 947 -13.85 -17.09 -9.98
CA PHE A 947 -14.08 -18.47 -10.41
C PHE A 947 -15.54 -18.72 -10.81
N ALA A 948 -16.48 -18.12 -10.09
CA ALA A 948 -17.90 -18.19 -10.42
C ALA A 948 -18.21 -17.50 -11.77
N GLU A 949 -17.50 -16.43 -12.15
CA GLU A 949 -17.68 -15.79 -13.47
C GLU A 949 -17.22 -16.71 -14.61
N VAL A 950 -16.13 -17.47 -14.41
CA VAL A 950 -15.68 -18.47 -15.39
C VAL A 950 -16.71 -19.59 -15.53
N LEU A 951 -17.25 -20.13 -14.43
CA LEU A 951 -18.32 -21.13 -14.46
C LEU A 951 -19.60 -20.59 -15.13
N PHE A 952 -19.96 -19.34 -14.85
CA PHE A 952 -21.09 -18.68 -15.50
C PHE A 952 -20.87 -18.53 -17.00
N SER A 953 -19.67 -18.12 -17.43
CA SER A 953 -19.31 -17.99 -18.84
C SER A 953 -19.34 -19.35 -19.55
N LEU A 954 -18.79 -20.41 -18.93
CA LEU A 954 -18.90 -21.79 -19.43
C LEU A 954 -20.35 -22.26 -19.53
N ASN A 955 -21.19 -21.93 -18.54
CA ASN A 955 -22.60 -22.33 -18.54
C ASN A 955 -23.39 -21.64 -19.65
N LYS A 956 -23.09 -20.36 -19.92
CA LYS A 956 -23.74 -19.55 -20.93
C LYS A 956 -23.32 -19.92 -22.35
N HIS A 957 -22.02 -20.16 -22.57
CA HIS A 957 -21.45 -20.31 -23.92
C HIS A 957 -21.11 -21.77 -24.29
N CYS A 958 -20.88 -22.65 -23.31
CA CYS A 958 -20.43 -24.03 -23.50
C CYS A 958 -21.30 -25.05 -22.73
N PHE A 959 -22.61 -24.79 -22.59
CA PHE A 959 -23.53 -25.56 -21.72
C PHE A 959 -23.44 -27.09 -21.86
N SER A 960 -23.53 -27.59 -23.09
CA SER A 960 -23.56 -29.03 -23.38
C SER A 960 -22.28 -29.73 -22.93
N LEU A 961 -21.13 -29.06 -23.09
CA LEU A 961 -19.83 -29.56 -22.68
C LEU A 961 -19.66 -29.46 -21.15
N LEU A 962 -20.04 -28.33 -20.55
CA LEU A 962 -19.97 -28.13 -19.10
C LEU A 962 -20.78 -29.19 -18.34
N ALA A 963 -21.97 -29.56 -18.84
CA ALA A 963 -22.81 -30.59 -18.23
C ALA A 963 -22.12 -31.97 -18.18
N VAL A 964 -21.34 -32.31 -19.20
CA VAL A 964 -20.55 -33.54 -19.25
C VAL A 964 -19.35 -33.42 -18.32
N TRP A 965 -18.59 -32.33 -18.41
CA TRP A 965 -17.37 -32.14 -17.62
C TRP A 965 -17.62 -32.08 -16.13
N LEU A 966 -18.64 -31.36 -15.65
CA LEU A 966 -18.97 -31.32 -14.22
C LEU A 966 -19.27 -32.71 -13.67
N LYS A 967 -20.00 -33.54 -14.43
CA LYS A 967 -20.34 -34.90 -14.03
C LYS A 967 -19.09 -35.79 -13.94
N GLU A 968 -18.18 -35.68 -14.91
CA GLU A 968 -16.95 -36.47 -14.94
C GLU A 968 -15.93 -36.02 -13.88
N VAL A 969 -15.75 -34.72 -13.72
CA VAL A 969 -14.73 -34.13 -12.84
C VAL A 969 -15.10 -34.29 -11.36
N LEU A 970 -16.39 -34.26 -11.01
CA LEU A 970 -16.87 -34.45 -9.63
C LEU A 970 -17.09 -35.92 -9.24
N GLN A 971 -16.90 -36.87 -10.17
CA GLN A 971 -17.06 -38.31 -9.89
C GLN A 971 -16.04 -38.87 -8.86
N PRO A 972 -14.75 -38.47 -8.85
CA PRO A 972 -13.78 -39.00 -7.90
C PRO A 972 -14.16 -38.69 -6.44
N PRO A 973 -14.02 -39.66 -5.50
CA PRO A 973 -14.54 -39.53 -4.15
C PRO A 973 -13.89 -38.40 -3.33
N GLU A 974 -12.62 -38.08 -3.57
CA GLU A 974 -11.86 -37.06 -2.82
C GLU A 974 -11.74 -35.71 -3.53
N PHE A 975 -12.40 -35.54 -4.68
CA PHE A 975 -12.38 -34.31 -5.47
C PHE A 975 -13.73 -33.57 -5.40
N PRO A 976 -13.78 -32.23 -5.24
CA PRO A 976 -12.67 -31.27 -5.13
C PRO A 976 -12.11 -31.14 -3.71
N SER A 977 -12.73 -31.81 -2.74
CA SER A 977 -12.26 -31.93 -1.36
C SER A 977 -12.77 -33.26 -0.77
N SER A 978 -12.01 -33.85 0.15
CA SER A 978 -12.40 -35.04 0.91
C SER A 978 -13.59 -34.81 1.85
N ARG A 979 -13.98 -33.54 2.08
CA ARG A 979 -15.06 -33.14 2.98
C ARG A 979 -16.45 -33.14 2.33
N VAL A 980 -16.55 -33.29 1.01
CA VAL A 980 -17.81 -33.14 0.25
C VAL A 980 -18.44 -34.50 -0.07
N THR A 981 -19.71 -34.68 0.28
CA THR A 981 -20.46 -35.92 -0.02
C THR A 981 -20.86 -36.01 -1.49
N THR A 982 -21.12 -37.23 -1.99
CA THR A 982 -21.62 -37.43 -3.37
C THR A 982 -22.93 -36.68 -3.63
N GLU A 983 -23.81 -36.55 -2.62
CA GLU A 983 -25.05 -35.80 -2.71
C GLU A 983 -24.79 -34.29 -2.86
N GLN A 984 -23.87 -33.73 -2.08
CA GLN A 984 -23.48 -32.31 -2.19
C GLN A 984 -22.84 -31.99 -3.54
N LYS A 985 -22.00 -32.88 -4.08
CA LYS A 985 -21.43 -32.75 -5.43
C LYS A 985 -22.52 -32.74 -6.52
N ASN A 986 -23.50 -33.64 -6.39
CA ASN A 986 -24.63 -33.71 -7.32
C ASN A 986 -25.52 -32.47 -7.23
N ASN A 987 -25.78 -31.97 -6.03
CA ASN A 987 -26.56 -30.75 -5.80
C ASN A 987 -25.87 -29.52 -6.41
N PHE A 988 -24.58 -29.32 -6.13
CA PHE A 988 -23.79 -28.24 -6.72
C PHE A 988 -23.80 -28.27 -8.26
N SER A 989 -23.55 -29.44 -8.87
CA SER A 989 -23.60 -29.57 -10.33
C SER A 989 -24.98 -29.22 -10.90
N GLN A 990 -26.06 -29.66 -10.26
CA GLN A 990 -27.42 -29.32 -10.70
C GLN A 990 -27.72 -27.82 -10.58
N GLN A 991 -27.29 -27.17 -9.50
CA GLN A 991 -27.52 -25.73 -9.30
C GLN A 991 -26.76 -24.89 -10.32
N ILE A 992 -25.48 -25.19 -10.57
CA ILE A 992 -24.69 -24.49 -11.60
C ILE A 992 -25.33 -24.64 -12.98
N LEU A 993 -25.77 -25.85 -13.37
CA LEU A 993 -26.36 -26.07 -14.70
C LEU A 993 -27.75 -25.43 -14.89
N ARG A 994 -28.46 -25.10 -13.80
CA ARG A 994 -29.76 -24.40 -13.87
C ARG A 994 -29.61 -22.89 -14.11
N GLU A 995 -28.56 -22.28 -13.58
CA GLU A 995 -28.42 -20.82 -13.52
C GLU A 995 -27.65 -20.23 -14.71
N ARG A 996 -28.34 -20.02 -15.83
CA ARG A 996 -27.72 -19.54 -17.09
C ARG A 996 -27.72 -18.01 -17.31
N VAL A 997 -28.50 -17.28 -16.50
CA VAL A 997 -28.73 -15.84 -16.69
C VAL A 997 -28.34 -15.04 -15.44
N ASN A 998 -28.53 -15.61 -14.25
CA ASN A 998 -28.29 -14.91 -12.99
C ASN A 998 -26.85 -15.13 -12.48
N LYS A 999 -25.94 -14.24 -12.89
CA LYS A 999 -24.53 -14.24 -12.46
C LYS A 999 -24.37 -14.17 -10.94
N ARG A 1000 -25.21 -13.38 -10.25
CA ARG A 1000 -25.18 -13.24 -8.79
C ARG A 1000 -25.48 -14.58 -8.10
N ARG A 1001 -26.50 -15.29 -8.58
CA ARG A 1001 -26.86 -16.60 -8.03
C ARG A 1001 -25.75 -17.64 -8.19
N VAL A 1002 -25.04 -17.64 -9.32
CA VAL A 1002 -23.88 -18.53 -9.52
C VAL A 1002 -22.76 -18.23 -8.52
N LYS A 1003 -22.51 -16.95 -8.20
CA LYS A 1003 -21.55 -16.56 -7.15
C LYS A 1003 -21.95 -17.13 -5.79
N ASP A 1004 -23.22 -16.97 -5.40
CA ASP A 1004 -23.72 -17.49 -4.12
C ASP A 1004 -23.54 -19.01 -4.02
N ILE A 1005 -23.88 -19.75 -5.09
CA ILE A 1005 -23.73 -21.21 -5.15
C ILE A 1005 -22.25 -21.64 -4.98
N VAL A 1006 -21.33 -20.93 -5.63
CA VAL A 1006 -19.88 -21.22 -5.54
C VAL A 1006 -19.34 -20.89 -4.14
N LYS A 1007 -19.78 -19.77 -3.54
CA LYS A 1007 -19.42 -19.38 -2.17
C LYS A 1007 -19.88 -20.45 -1.17
N GLU A 1008 -21.13 -20.88 -1.25
CA GLU A 1008 -21.68 -21.93 -0.38
C GLU A 1008 -20.90 -23.25 -0.53
N PHE A 1009 -20.62 -23.66 -1.77
CA PHE A 1009 -19.91 -24.91 -2.04
C PHE A 1009 -18.43 -24.88 -1.59
N THR A 1010 -17.71 -23.75 -1.73
CA THR A 1010 -16.33 -23.64 -1.22
C THR A 1010 -16.28 -23.77 0.30
N LEU A 1011 -17.29 -23.24 1.01
CA LEU A 1011 -17.38 -23.36 2.47
C LEU A 1011 -17.52 -24.82 2.88
N ILE A 1012 -18.34 -25.61 2.16
CA ILE A 1012 -18.46 -27.06 2.40
C ILE A 1012 -17.11 -27.76 2.14
N CYS A 1013 -16.47 -27.45 1.00
CA CYS A 1013 -15.17 -28.04 0.64
C CYS A 1013 -14.09 -27.78 1.70
N ARG A 1014 -14.11 -26.60 2.31
CA ARG A 1014 -13.15 -26.18 3.34
C ARG A 1014 -13.60 -26.56 4.76
N GLY A 1015 -14.76 -27.18 4.94
CA GLY A 1015 -15.32 -27.49 6.26
C GLY A 1015 -15.69 -26.27 7.10
N LEU A 1016 -15.99 -25.15 6.43
CA LEU A 1016 -16.42 -23.88 7.02
C LEU A 1016 -17.95 -23.68 6.89
N HIS A 1017 -18.67 -24.62 6.28
CA HIS A 1017 -20.12 -24.52 6.13
C HIS A 1017 -20.83 -24.64 7.48
N GLY A 1018 -21.63 -23.62 7.83
CA GLY A 1018 -22.27 -23.51 9.15
C GLY A 1018 -21.33 -23.06 10.27
N THR A 1019 -20.14 -22.54 9.94
CA THR A 1019 -19.22 -21.89 10.89
C THR A 1019 -19.31 -20.37 10.76
N GLU A 1020 -18.89 -19.61 11.77
CA GLU A 1020 -18.94 -18.14 11.78
C GLU A 1020 -18.16 -17.52 10.59
N TYR A 1021 -17.09 -18.16 10.09
CA TYR A 1021 -16.39 -17.75 8.87
C TYR A 1021 -17.23 -17.78 7.58
N ALA A 1022 -18.41 -18.41 7.60
CA ALA A 1022 -19.37 -18.35 6.51
C ALA A 1022 -20.07 -16.98 6.38
N SER A 1023 -20.08 -16.16 7.45
CA SER A 1023 -20.72 -14.83 7.47
C SER A 1023 -19.83 -13.71 6.89
N GLU A 1024 -18.51 -13.92 6.80
CA GLU A 1024 -17.54 -13.00 6.16
C GLU A 1024 -17.63 -12.95 4.61
N TYR A 1025 -18.78 -13.28 3.99
CA TYR A 1025 -18.93 -13.47 2.53
C TYR A 1025 -19.95 -12.56 1.83
#